data_AF-A0AB39S824-F1
#
_entry.id   AF-A0AB39S824-F1
#
_cell.length_a   1.000
_cell.length_b   1.000
_cell.length_c   1.000
_cell.angle_alpha   90.00
_cell.angle_beta   90.00
_cell.angle_gamma   90.00
#
_symmetry.space_group_name_H-M   'P 1'
#
loop_
_entity.id
_entity.type
_entity.pdbx_description
1 polymer ?
#
loop_
_entity_poly.entity_id
_entity_poly.type
_entity_poly.pdbx_seq_one_letter_code
_entity_poly.pdbx_strand_id
1 'polypeptide(L)'
;MADGPVLADLHFGREDAERDVKDGLLLRGGFLPNAAFRASVSGRKMLIIGRKGSGKSAICMQLMAAGGHNGAKALVSPDEAAGEEIRRFELQGLPGDSAKALIWRYVFAVHAARHLVTHARNAHGRRPDSVKTLGRFLKQNGESADGAGLGDRLAQGARGLQTSLSLEAFGVKASVDLGQSPSEGAQATRQLDVVEHGVAQAFADLRCDTVHAPLLLMVDQLEQVWSAEPDSNSMVIGLLLAAKHAASLYGRSIRLLLFLRADIYDSLSFGEGDKFRGDELRIVWTEQALRDLALARARASAGAGLTAEQLWRDFFPETVGGEETATFLFGRCLPRPRDAIQFLNLCQETAWLIHGRERITEADVLQASRQFSSWKLKDLTLEYLVAHPFLKHLFPLFQNTGYVVTRAALGSRFEEAAGTLHRLFPAYADALTLAGVIDILYAVGFLGVRRGSDVVFAGDDDLPVQPHETELHVHRCFREALGATTAIDIRRYEPLVAGARIASGSFGPAASATTALNRDDRLVRELIRSCHSVFSQVGRAVGPLSYEVRDEIFQQITRVLDDANRLATDTSSVDVDDHLLVTAHYFTTLAAQVLASGLDDTSGAGGVAHRIEEEARRLRRLAGGSYGGSGNSSGT
;
A
#
# COMPACT_ATOMS: atom_id res chain seq x y z
N MET A 1 1.65 -15.37 42.17
CA MET A 1 2.02 -14.24 41.30
C MET A 1 2.39 -14.87 39.98
N ALA A 2 1.48 -14.86 39.00
CA ALA A 2 1.82 -15.29 37.66
C ALA A 2 2.53 -14.09 37.03
N ASP A 3 3.82 -14.24 36.72
CA ASP A 3 4.61 -13.20 36.09
C ASP A 3 3.88 -12.71 34.84
N GLY A 4 3.70 -11.39 34.74
CA GLY A 4 3.09 -10.75 33.58
C GLY A 4 3.88 -11.10 32.30
N PRO A 5 3.24 -11.04 31.14
CA PRO A 5 3.86 -11.49 29.91
C PRO A 5 5.07 -10.58 29.55
N VAL A 6 6.21 -11.20 29.23
CA VAL A 6 7.49 -10.51 28.99
C VAL A 6 7.52 -9.96 27.57
N LEU A 7 7.99 -8.72 27.36
CA LEU A 7 8.11 -8.14 26.01
C LEU A 7 8.96 -8.99 25.05
N ALA A 8 9.91 -9.75 25.58
CA ALA A 8 10.72 -10.70 24.83
C ALA A 8 9.89 -11.81 24.14
N ASP A 9 8.76 -12.20 24.73
CA ASP A 9 7.86 -13.23 24.18
C ASP A 9 6.88 -12.66 23.15
N LEU A 10 6.70 -11.33 23.14
CA LEU A 10 5.83 -10.66 22.19
C LEU A 10 6.52 -10.54 20.83
N HIS A 11 6.08 -11.34 19.87
CA HIS A 11 6.38 -11.15 18.44
C HIS A 11 5.12 -11.34 17.60
N PHE A 12 5.06 -10.69 16.43
CA PHE A 12 3.87 -10.67 15.57
C PHE A 12 3.96 -11.62 14.37
N GLY A 13 4.99 -12.48 14.33
CA GLY A 13 5.26 -13.41 13.24
C GLY A 13 6.16 -12.83 12.16
N ARG A 14 6.34 -13.57 11.07
CA ARG A 14 7.14 -13.14 9.91
C ARG A 14 6.27 -12.48 8.85
N GLU A 15 6.92 -11.65 8.03
CA GLU A 15 6.31 -10.96 6.89
C GLU A 15 6.01 -11.87 5.68
N ASP A 16 6.71 -13.00 5.60
CA ASP A 16 6.61 -14.02 4.55
C ASP A 16 5.81 -15.20 5.09
N ALA A 17 4.73 -15.58 4.40
CA ALA A 17 3.78 -16.56 4.91
C ALA A 17 4.40 -17.96 5.03
N GLU A 18 5.24 -18.35 4.08
CA GLU A 18 5.97 -19.62 4.04
C GLU A 18 6.87 -19.77 5.28
N ARG A 19 7.60 -18.70 5.64
CA ARG A 19 8.44 -18.66 6.84
C ARG A 19 7.62 -18.56 8.12
N ASP A 20 6.53 -17.79 8.11
CA ASP A 20 5.63 -17.63 9.26
C ASP A 20 4.91 -18.94 9.63
N VAL A 21 4.64 -19.79 8.63
CA VAL A 21 4.18 -21.18 8.84
C VAL A 21 5.25 -22.01 9.53
N LYS A 22 6.52 -21.92 9.09
CA LYS A 22 7.64 -22.69 9.68
C LYS A 22 7.91 -22.28 11.12
N ASP A 23 7.87 -20.99 11.40
CA ASP A 23 8.01 -20.44 12.76
C ASP A 23 6.74 -20.69 13.61
N GLY A 24 5.66 -21.18 12.98
CA GLY A 24 4.49 -21.77 13.62
C GLY A 24 3.39 -20.78 13.99
N LEU A 25 3.64 -19.48 13.92
CA LEU A 25 2.71 -18.46 14.44
C LEU A 25 1.46 -18.31 13.57
N LEU A 26 1.61 -18.38 12.23
CA LEU A 26 0.48 -18.29 11.31
C LEU A 26 -0.56 -19.39 11.60
N LEU A 27 -0.11 -20.64 11.75
CA LEU A 27 -0.98 -21.79 11.92
C LEU A 27 -1.39 -22.04 13.39
N ARG A 28 -0.76 -21.38 14.37
CA ARG A 28 -1.10 -21.45 15.81
C ARG A 28 -2.05 -20.32 16.26
N GLY A 29 -3.00 -19.94 15.40
CA GLY A 29 -4.02 -18.94 15.73
C GLY A 29 -3.63 -17.49 15.43
N GLY A 30 -2.45 -17.24 14.86
CA GLY A 30 -2.07 -15.91 14.37
C GLY A 30 -2.76 -15.51 13.06
N PHE A 31 -3.30 -16.47 12.30
CA PHE A 31 -4.10 -16.17 11.11
C PHE A 31 -5.47 -15.60 11.48
N LEU A 32 -5.79 -14.40 10.98
CA LEU A 32 -7.12 -13.79 11.12
C LEU A 32 -8.00 -14.08 9.88
N PRO A 33 -9.09 -14.84 10.02
CA PRO A 33 -10.00 -15.12 8.91
C PRO A 33 -10.73 -13.88 8.40
N ASN A 34 -10.49 -13.51 7.13
CA ASN A 34 -11.20 -12.41 6.46
C ASN A 34 -12.24 -12.92 5.44
N ALA A 35 -12.92 -12.00 4.76
CA ALA A 35 -13.94 -12.34 3.75
C ALA A 35 -13.35 -13.17 2.59
N ALA A 36 -12.12 -12.85 2.16
CA ALA A 36 -11.42 -13.58 1.12
C ALA A 36 -11.17 -15.03 1.53
N PHE A 37 -10.65 -15.28 2.73
CA PHE A 37 -10.46 -16.63 3.26
C PHE A 37 -11.77 -17.40 3.32
N ARG A 38 -12.85 -16.80 3.85
CA ARG A 38 -14.17 -17.46 3.92
C ARG A 38 -14.72 -17.80 2.54
N ALA A 39 -14.57 -16.90 1.57
CA ALA A 39 -14.94 -17.14 0.18
C ALA A 39 -14.11 -18.30 -0.41
N SER A 40 -12.80 -18.28 -0.16
CA SER A 40 -11.84 -19.33 -0.54
C SER A 40 -12.05 -20.67 0.17
N VAL A 41 -12.67 -20.74 1.36
CA VAL A 41 -13.10 -22.02 1.95
C VAL A 41 -14.41 -22.48 1.32
N SER A 42 -15.35 -21.56 1.12
CA SER A 42 -16.74 -21.90 0.74
C SER A 42 -16.97 -22.34 -0.70
N GLY A 43 -16.05 -22.08 -1.64
CA GLY A 43 -16.30 -22.36 -3.06
C GLY A 43 -16.83 -21.20 -3.87
N ARG A 44 -17.25 -20.10 -3.22
CA ARG A 44 -18.01 -19.03 -3.88
C ARG A 44 -17.22 -18.15 -4.84
N LYS A 45 -15.89 -18.08 -4.65
CA LYS A 45 -15.00 -17.23 -5.44
C LYS A 45 -13.83 -18.06 -5.94
N MET A 46 -13.48 -17.83 -7.20
CA MET A 46 -12.37 -18.49 -7.89
C MET A 46 -11.16 -17.56 -7.97
N LEU A 47 -11.35 -16.24 -7.98
CA LEU A 47 -10.28 -15.28 -8.17
C LEU A 47 -10.14 -14.37 -6.94
N ILE A 48 -8.99 -14.45 -6.27
CA ILE A 48 -8.65 -13.63 -5.10
C ILE A 48 -7.57 -12.63 -5.51
N ILE A 49 -7.90 -11.35 -5.45
CA ILE A 49 -7.05 -10.27 -5.92
C ILE A 49 -6.55 -9.45 -4.73
N GLY A 50 -5.28 -9.09 -4.71
CA GLY A 50 -4.78 -8.18 -3.67
C GLY A 50 -3.35 -7.71 -3.91
N ARG A 51 -3.01 -6.55 -3.35
CA ARG A 51 -1.65 -5.96 -3.40
C ARG A 51 -0.60 -6.88 -2.77
N LYS A 52 0.69 -6.62 -2.98
CA LYS A 52 1.75 -7.36 -2.27
C LYS A 52 1.54 -7.20 -0.77
N GLY A 53 1.72 -8.26 0.02
CA GLY A 53 1.53 -8.22 1.48
C GLY A 53 0.08 -8.20 1.99
N SER A 54 -0.93 -8.28 1.11
CA SER A 54 -2.37 -8.33 1.49
C SER A 54 -2.82 -9.64 2.16
N GLY A 55 -2.01 -10.70 2.11
CA GLY A 55 -2.31 -12.00 2.72
C GLY A 55 -2.76 -13.11 1.78
N LYS A 56 -2.58 -12.96 0.45
CA LYS A 56 -2.88 -14.01 -0.55
C LYS A 56 -2.21 -15.35 -0.21
N SER A 57 -0.88 -15.35 -0.04
CA SER A 57 -0.12 -16.56 0.29
C SER A 57 -0.44 -17.08 1.70
N ALA A 58 -0.80 -16.21 2.65
CA ALA A 58 -1.30 -16.66 3.96
C ALA A 58 -2.63 -17.43 3.84
N ILE A 59 -3.56 -16.98 3.00
CA ILE A 59 -4.80 -17.72 2.67
C ILE A 59 -4.45 -19.05 2.01
N CYS A 60 -3.54 -19.05 1.04
CA CYS A 60 -3.09 -20.26 0.35
C CYS A 60 -2.52 -21.29 1.35
N MET A 61 -1.61 -20.86 2.23
CA MET A 61 -1.02 -21.70 3.27
C MET A 61 -2.05 -22.23 4.26
N GLN A 62 -3.01 -21.41 4.69
CA GLN A 62 -4.09 -21.83 5.57
C GLN A 62 -4.98 -22.89 4.91
N LEU A 63 -5.25 -22.77 3.61
CA LEU A 63 -6.00 -23.78 2.85
C LEU A 63 -5.19 -25.07 2.68
N MET A 64 -3.87 -24.97 2.47
CA MET A 64 -2.98 -26.12 2.38
C MET A 64 -2.85 -26.86 3.71
N ALA A 65 -2.87 -26.16 4.84
CA ALA A 65 -2.78 -26.73 6.19
C ALA A 65 -3.89 -27.76 6.49
N ALA A 66 -3.64 -28.61 7.48
CA ALA A 66 -4.62 -29.61 7.93
C ALA A 66 -5.94 -28.93 8.33
N GLY A 67 -7.06 -29.41 7.79
CA GLY A 67 -8.40 -28.83 8.04
C GLY A 67 -8.76 -27.60 7.20
N GLY A 68 -7.86 -27.05 6.38
CA GLY A 68 -8.16 -25.90 5.51
C GLY A 68 -9.08 -26.22 4.32
N HIS A 69 -9.03 -27.46 3.83
CA HIS A 69 -9.92 -28.00 2.81
C HIS A 69 -10.03 -29.52 3.02
N ASN A 70 -11.23 -30.07 2.85
CA ASN A 70 -11.52 -31.48 3.14
C ASN A 70 -11.09 -32.43 2.00
N GLY A 71 -10.92 -31.91 0.78
CA GLY A 71 -10.48 -32.68 -0.37
C GLY A 71 -8.97 -32.66 -0.57
N ALA A 72 -8.52 -33.32 -1.64
CA ALA A 72 -7.13 -33.21 -2.08
C ALA A 72 -6.83 -31.78 -2.55
N LYS A 73 -5.54 -31.42 -2.49
CA LYS A 73 -5.06 -30.07 -2.76
C LYS A 73 -3.83 -30.15 -3.65
N ALA A 74 -3.72 -29.25 -4.61
CA ALA A 74 -2.48 -29.03 -5.35
C ALA A 74 -2.26 -27.53 -5.53
N LEU A 75 -1.00 -27.11 -5.36
CA LEU A 75 -0.55 -25.75 -5.61
C LEU A 75 0.35 -25.74 -6.84
N VAL A 76 0.07 -24.84 -7.78
CA VAL A 76 0.89 -24.55 -8.94
C VAL A 76 1.48 -23.15 -8.74
N SER A 77 2.80 -23.09 -8.59
CA SER A 77 3.56 -21.84 -8.53
C SER A 77 4.63 -21.90 -9.61
N PRO A 78 4.40 -21.27 -10.77
CA PRO A 78 5.36 -21.28 -11.88
C PRO A 78 6.69 -20.68 -11.45
N ASP A 79 7.79 -21.38 -11.73
CA ASP A 79 9.13 -20.82 -11.69
C ASP A 79 9.46 -20.13 -13.02
N GLU A 80 10.61 -19.46 -13.11
CA GLU A 80 11.00 -18.72 -14.31
C GLU A 80 11.05 -19.60 -15.57
N ALA A 81 11.48 -20.86 -15.44
CA ALA A 81 11.51 -21.80 -16.55
C ALA A 81 10.09 -22.13 -17.05
N ALA A 82 9.17 -22.46 -16.12
CA ALA A 82 7.76 -22.66 -16.43
C ALA A 82 7.11 -21.43 -17.05
N GLY A 83 7.39 -20.25 -16.49
CA GLY A 83 6.89 -18.96 -17.00
C GLY A 83 7.33 -18.72 -18.44
N GLU A 84 8.61 -18.93 -18.74
CA GLU A 84 9.15 -18.73 -20.09
C GLU A 84 8.55 -19.71 -21.11
N GLU A 85 8.39 -20.98 -20.75
CA GLU A 85 7.74 -21.97 -21.62
C GLU A 85 6.29 -21.56 -21.94
N ILE A 86 5.54 -21.08 -20.95
CA ILE A 86 4.19 -20.58 -21.20
C ILE A 86 4.25 -19.31 -22.06
N ARG A 87 5.13 -18.35 -21.77
CA ARG A 87 5.25 -17.11 -22.55
C ARG A 87 5.60 -17.35 -24.03
N ARG A 88 6.44 -18.36 -24.33
CA ARG A 88 6.81 -18.71 -25.71
C ARG A 88 5.81 -19.62 -26.42
N PHE A 89 4.82 -20.15 -25.71
CA PHE A 89 3.88 -21.12 -26.28
C PHE A 89 2.90 -20.47 -27.24
N GLU A 90 3.19 -20.60 -28.52
CA GLU A 90 2.34 -20.17 -29.63
C GLU A 90 1.95 -21.37 -30.49
N LEU A 91 0.79 -21.26 -31.15
CA LEU A 91 0.25 -22.28 -32.04
C LEU A 91 -0.32 -21.61 -33.29
N GLN A 92 0.08 -22.08 -34.48
CA GLN A 92 -0.46 -21.53 -35.70
C GLN A 92 -1.99 -21.67 -35.75
N GLY A 93 -2.67 -20.58 -36.13
CA GLY A 93 -4.13 -20.54 -36.27
C GLY A 93 -4.88 -20.38 -34.95
N LEU A 94 -4.21 -19.98 -33.87
CA LEU A 94 -4.82 -19.66 -32.59
C LEU A 94 -4.22 -18.34 -32.04
N PRO A 95 -5.03 -17.40 -31.52
CA PRO A 95 -4.51 -16.19 -30.89
C PRO A 95 -3.69 -16.51 -29.63
N GLY A 96 -2.73 -15.65 -29.28
CA GLY A 96 -1.82 -15.83 -28.13
C GLY A 96 -2.55 -16.18 -26.83
N ASP A 97 -3.56 -15.39 -26.43
CA ASP A 97 -4.36 -15.66 -25.21
C ASP A 97 -4.97 -17.07 -25.20
N SER A 98 -5.45 -17.53 -26.35
CA SER A 98 -6.07 -18.85 -26.51
C SER A 98 -5.02 -19.96 -26.52
N ALA A 99 -3.83 -19.73 -27.08
CA ALA A 99 -2.72 -20.66 -27.00
C ALA A 99 -2.25 -20.80 -25.54
N LYS A 100 -2.12 -19.68 -24.82
CA LYS A 100 -1.80 -19.70 -23.39
C LYS A 100 -2.89 -20.39 -22.57
N ALA A 101 -4.16 -20.22 -22.93
CA ALA A 101 -5.25 -20.96 -22.31
C ALA A 101 -5.13 -22.48 -22.52
N LEU A 102 -4.71 -22.95 -23.70
CA LEU A 102 -4.52 -24.39 -23.97
C LEU A 102 -3.43 -25.01 -23.10
N ILE A 103 -2.27 -24.36 -22.95
CA ILE A 103 -1.21 -24.91 -22.11
C ILE A 103 -1.61 -24.91 -20.62
N TRP A 104 -2.33 -23.89 -20.15
CA TRP A 104 -2.88 -23.89 -18.78
C TRP A 104 -3.95 -24.97 -18.56
N ARG A 105 -4.84 -25.18 -19.53
CA ARG A 105 -5.81 -26.28 -19.51
C ARG A 105 -5.11 -27.63 -19.41
N TYR A 106 -4.02 -27.82 -20.17
CA TYR A 106 -3.18 -29.02 -20.09
C TYR A 106 -2.59 -29.21 -18.68
N VAL A 107 -2.03 -28.16 -18.07
CA VAL A 107 -1.54 -28.22 -16.68
C VAL A 107 -2.65 -28.69 -15.74
N PHE A 108 -3.84 -28.11 -15.81
CA PHE A 108 -4.96 -28.50 -14.96
C PHE A 108 -5.39 -29.97 -15.18
N ALA A 109 -5.50 -30.41 -16.43
CA ALA A 109 -5.85 -31.79 -16.78
C ALA A 109 -4.82 -32.79 -16.25
N VAL A 110 -3.52 -32.48 -16.35
CA VAL A 110 -2.44 -33.31 -15.82
C VAL A 110 -2.50 -33.40 -14.30
N HIS A 111 -2.70 -32.27 -13.60
CA HIS A 111 -2.83 -32.27 -12.14
C HIS A 111 -4.06 -33.07 -11.68
N ALA A 112 -5.18 -32.94 -12.37
CA ALA A 112 -6.38 -33.74 -12.14
C ALA A 112 -6.14 -35.24 -12.37
N ALA A 113 -5.49 -35.61 -13.47
CA ALA A 113 -5.17 -36.99 -13.78
C ALA A 113 -4.24 -37.62 -12.73
N ARG A 114 -3.20 -36.91 -12.28
CA ARG A 114 -2.30 -37.36 -11.20
C ARG A 114 -3.06 -37.60 -9.90
N HIS A 115 -3.95 -36.66 -9.56
CA HIS A 115 -4.82 -36.81 -8.40
C HIS A 115 -5.68 -38.07 -8.53
N LEU A 116 -6.37 -38.27 -9.65
CA LEU A 116 -7.26 -39.41 -9.88
C LEU A 116 -6.55 -40.76 -9.79
N VAL A 117 -5.35 -40.89 -10.36
CA VAL A 117 -4.55 -42.14 -10.31
C VAL A 117 -4.16 -42.51 -8.87
N THR A 118 -3.88 -41.49 -8.05
CA THR A 118 -3.54 -41.66 -6.63
C THR A 118 -4.80 -41.91 -5.79
N HIS A 119 -5.84 -41.10 -6.01
CA HIS A 119 -7.11 -41.15 -5.28
C HIS A 119 -7.85 -42.46 -5.49
N ALA A 120 -7.93 -42.97 -6.73
CA ALA A 120 -8.54 -44.26 -7.01
C ALA A 120 -7.91 -45.41 -6.21
N ARG A 121 -6.57 -45.38 -6.05
CA ARG A 121 -5.86 -46.38 -5.23
C ARG A 121 -6.22 -46.24 -3.75
N ASN A 122 -6.23 -45.02 -3.23
CA ASN A 122 -6.32 -44.77 -1.79
C ASN A 122 -7.75 -44.77 -1.27
N ALA A 123 -8.71 -44.19 -2.00
CA ALA A 123 -10.08 -44.00 -1.56
C ALA A 123 -11.06 -45.08 -2.06
N HIS A 124 -10.77 -45.71 -3.20
CA HIS A 124 -11.70 -46.66 -3.83
C HIS A 124 -11.20 -48.11 -3.85
N GLY A 125 -9.91 -48.35 -3.64
CA GLY A 125 -9.30 -49.70 -3.71
C GLY A 125 -9.36 -50.36 -5.10
N ARG A 126 -9.99 -49.71 -6.09
CA ARG A 126 -10.15 -50.17 -7.48
C ARG A 126 -9.73 -49.05 -8.43
N ARG A 127 -9.16 -49.43 -9.57
CA ARG A 127 -8.82 -48.51 -10.65
C ARG A 127 -9.69 -48.85 -11.87
N PRO A 128 -10.74 -48.06 -12.16
CA PRO A 128 -11.47 -48.16 -13.42
C PRO A 128 -10.52 -48.04 -14.62
N ASP A 129 -10.95 -48.52 -15.78
CA ASP A 129 -10.12 -48.48 -16.99
C ASP A 129 -9.82 -47.04 -17.44
N SER A 130 -10.75 -46.10 -17.23
CA SER A 130 -10.52 -44.66 -17.39
C SER A 130 -9.31 -44.17 -16.59
N VAL A 131 -9.22 -44.53 -15.31
CA VAL A 131 -8.08 -44.18 -14.44
C VAL A 131 -6.79 -44.88 -14.87
N LYS A 132 -6.85 -46.15 -15.30
CA LYS A 132 -5.66 -46.86 -15.83
C LYS A 132 -5.15 -46.19 -17.11
N THR A 133 -6.06 -45.74 -17.97
CA THR A 133 -5.75 -44.98 -19.18
C THR A 133 -5.06 -43.67 -18.85
N LEU A 134 -5.56 -42.89 -17.87
CA LEU A 134 -4.87 -41.69 -17.39
C LEU A 134 -3.46 -42.02 -16.85
N GLY A 135 -3.31 -43.10 -16.09
CA GLY A 135 -2.00 -43.55 -15.61
C GLY A 135 -1.00 -43.88 -16.73
N ARG A 136 -1.47 -44.51 -17.82
CA ARG A 136 -0.65 -44.77 -19.02
C ARG A 136 -0.29 -43.47 -19.76
N PHE A 137 -1.27 -42.58 -19.96
CA PHE A 137 -1.05 -41.26 -20.56
C PHE A 137 0.03 -40.47 -19.81
N LEU A 138 -0.07 -40.39 -18.48
CA LEU A 138 0.91 -39.69 -17.65
C LEU A 138 2.31 -40.29 -17.81
N LYS A 139 2.43 -41.62 -17.91
CA LYS A 139 3.72 -42.28 -18.12
C LYS A 139 4.29 -42.02 -19.53
N GLN A 140 3.45 -42.11 -20.56
CA GLN A 140 3.85 -41.95 -21.96
C GLN A 140 4.28 -40.53 -22.30
N ASN A 141 3.72 -39.53 -21.62
CA ASN A 141 4.00 -38.11 -21.86
C ASN A 141 4.95 -37.50 -20.81
N GLY A 142 5.63 -38.30 -19.99
CA GLY A 142 6.59 -37.81 -18.99
C GLY A 142 5.96 -37.03 -17.83
N GLU A 143 4.64 -37.11 -17.67
CA GLU A 143 3.88 -36.41 -16.63
C GLU A 143 3.70 -37.24 -15.35
N SER A 144 4.56 -38.23 -15.11
CA SER A 144 4.55 -38.95 -13.84
C SER A 144 5.05 -38.05 -12.69
N ALA A 145 4.78 -38.44 -11.44
CA ALA A 145 5.14 -37.62 -10.28
C ALA A 145 6.66 -37.55 -9.99
N ASP A 146 7.46 -38.38 -10.67
CA ASP A 146 8.88 -38.58 -10.36
C ASP A 146 9.80 -37.74 -11.27
N GLY A 147 10.65 -36.90 -10.66
CA GLY A 147 11.97 -36.53 -11.18
C GLY A 147 12.15 -35.17 -11.86
N ALA A 148 11.15 -34.62 -12.55
CA ALA A 148 11.30 -33.40 -13.34
C ALA A 148 10.62 -32.16 -12.72
N GLY A 149 11.24 -30.98 -12.86
CA GLY A 149 10.69 -29.71 -12.40
C GLY A 149 9.37 -29.34 -13.10
N LEU A 150 8.69 -28.28 -12.64
CA LEU A 150 7.50 -27.80 -13.34
C LEU A 150 7.84 -27.29 -14.76
N GLY A 151 8.97 -26.56 -14.91
CA GLY A 151 9.46 -26.09 -16.20
C GLY A 151 9.72 -27.21 -17.20
N ASP A 152 10.47 -28.26 -16.83
CA ASP A 152 10.77 -29.39 -17.72
C ASP A 152 9.50 -30.10 -18.23
N ARG A 153 8.52 -30.28 -17.34
CA ARG A 153 7.24 -30.91 -17.67
C ARG A 153 6.40 -30.01 -18.57
N LEU A 154 6.38 -28.70 -18.32
CA LEU A 154 5.74 -27.74 -19.21
C LEU A 154 6.38 -27.72 -20.59
N ALA A 155 7.71 -27.73 -20.70
CA ALA A 155 8.41 -27.80 -21.99
C ALA A 155 8.07 -29.10 -22.74
N GLN A 156 7.93 -30.23 -22.04
CA GLN A 156 7.49 -31.49 -22.63
C GLN A 156 6.03 -31.43 -23.09
N GLY A 157 5.13 -30.92 -22.25
CA GLY A 157 3.71 -30.73 -22.57
C GLY A 157 3.49 -29.77 -23.74
N ALA A 158 4.21 -28.65 -23.77
CA ALA A 158 4.22 -27.68 -24.85
C ALA A 158 4.61 -28.33 -26.18
N ARG A 159 5.75 -29.04 -26.21
CA ARG A 159 6.19 -29.79 -27.40
C ARG A 159 5.17 -30.84 -27.82
N GLY A 160 4.56 -31.55 -26.86
CA GLY A 160 3.51 -32.53 -27.12
C GLY A 160 2.27 -31.90 -27.76
N LEU A 161 1.82 -30.75 -27.27
CA LEU A 161 0.68 -30.02 -27.84
C LEU A 161 0.98 -29.49 -29.24
N GLN A 162 2.20 -28.99 -29.48
CA GLN A 162 2.65 -28.48 -30.78
C GLN A 162 2.83 -29.59 -31.83
N THR A 163 3.35 -30.75 -31.43
CA THR A 163 3.68 -31.86 -32.34
C THR A 163 2.65 -32.97 -32.26
N SER A 164 2.74 -33.82 -31.23
CA SER A 164 1.72 -34.80 -30.90
C SER A 164 1.85 -35.31 -29.46
N LEU A 165 0.73 -35.33 -28.73
CA LEU A 165 0.60 -36.04 -27.46
C LEU A 165 0.42 -37.54 -27.73
N SER A 166 1.01 -38.39 -26.88
CA SER A 166 0.76 -39.82 -26.93
C SER A 166 -0.63 -40.13 -26.36
N LEU A 167 -1.61 -40.30 -27.26
CA LEU A 167 -3.03 -40.55 -26.95
C LEU A 167 -3.46 -42.01 -27.19
N GLU A 168 -2.52 -42.91 -27.45
CA GLU A 168 -2.79 -44.34 -27.70
C GLU A 168 -3.57 -45.00 -26.57
N ALA A 169 -3.33 -44.55 -25.32
CA ALA A 169 -4.04 -45.04 -24.15
C ALA A 169 -5.55 -44.77 -24.21
N PHE A 170 -5.97 -43.70 -24.92
CA PHE A 170 -7.37 -43.34 -25.15
C PHE A 170 -7.96 -43.97 -26.42
N GLY A 171 -7.21 -44.84 -27.11
CA GLY A 171 -7.65 -45.49 -28.35
C GLY A 171 -7.46 -44.63 -29.60
N VAL A 172 -6.81 -43.46 -29.49
CA VAL A 172 -6.52 -42.58 -30.63
C VAL A 172 -5.13 -42.91 -31.17
N LYS A 173 -5.04 -43.35 -32.44
CA LYS A 173 -3.75 -43.56 -33.12
C LYS A 173 -3.29 -42.24 -33.74
N ALA A 174 -2.12 -41.75 -33.29
CA ALA A 174 -1.61 -40.40 -33.55
C ALA A 174 -1.53 -39.98 -35.02
N SER A 175 -1.47 -40.91 -35.98
CA SER A 175 -1.25 -40.60 -37.40
C SER A 175 -2.49 -40.61 -38.30
N VAL A 176 -3.65 -41.12 -37.87
CA VAL A 176 -4.80 -41.35 -38.78
C VAL A 176 -5.99 -40.44 -38.51
N ASP A 177 -6.31 -40.12 -37.25
CA ASP A 177 -7.51 -39.31 -36.91
C ASP A 177 -7.24 -37.81 -36.68
N LEU A 178 -5.99 -37.42 -36.38
CA LEU A 178 -5.63 -36.03 -36.06
C LEU A 178 -4.94 -35.27 -37.22
N GLY A 179 -4.49 -35.99 -38.25
CA GLY A 179 -3.78 -35.44 -39.41
C GLY A 179 -4.65 -34.61 -40.38
N GLN A 180 -5.95 -34.50 -40.13
CA GLN A 180 -6.90 -33.65 -40.89
C GLN A 180 -7.14 -32.28 -40.21
N SER A 181 -6.22 -31.84 -39.34
CA SER A 181 -6.36 -30.55 -38.66
C SER A 181 -5.97 -29.39 -39.56
N PRO A 182 -6.84 -28.35 -39.68
CA PRO A 182 -6.56 -27.21 -40.56
C PRO A 182 -5.42 -26.32 -40.04
N SER A 183 -5.05 -26.46 -38.75
CA SER A 183 -3.96 -25.72 -38.11
C SER A 183 -3.41 -26.49 -36.91
N GLU A 184 -2.20 -26.10 -36.47
CA GLU A 184 -1.59 -26.59 -35.23
C GLU A 184 -2.49 -26.33 -34.02
N GLY A 185 -3.10 -25.14 -33.93
CA GLY A 185 -4.04 -24.78 -32.88
C GLY A 185 -5.26 -25.69 -32.80
N ALA A 186 -5.85 -26.03 -33.95
CA ALA A 186 -6.98 -26.95 -34.02
C ALA A 186 -6.58 -28.37 -33.63
N GLN A 187 -5.37 -28.81 -34.00
CA GLN A 187 -4.82 -30.09 -33.61
C GLN A 187 -4.59 -30.16 -32.10
N ALA A 188 -3.89 -29.18 -31.52
CA ALA A 188 -3.61 -29.09 -30.09
C ALA A 188 -4.89 -29.08 -29.25
N THR A 189 -5.90 -28.31 -29.68
CA THR A 189 -7.22 -28.25 -29.03
C THR A 189 -7.87 -29.63 -28.97
N ARG A 190 -7.97 -30.33 -30.12
CA ARG A 190 -8.56 -31.67 -30.17
C ARG A 190 -7.80 -32.70 -29.33
N GLN A 191 -6.46 -32.64 -29.37
CA GLN A 191 -5.63 -33.52 -28.55
C GLN A 191 -5.91 -33.31 -27.06
N LEU A 192 -6.00 -32.05 -26.63
CA LEU A 192 -6.28 -31.71 -25.25
C LEU A 192 -7.71 -32.08 -24.85
N ASP A 193 -8.70 -31.87 -25.72
CA ASP A 193 -10.08 -32.26 -25.46
C ASP A 193 -10.17 -33.76 -25.15
N VAL A 194 -9.45 -34.63 -25.87
CA VAL A 194 -9.40 -36.08 -25.57
C VAL A 194 -8.91 -36.35 -24.15
N VAL A 195 -7.85 -35.66 -23.71
CA VAL A 195 -7.30 -35.79 -22.36
C VAL A 195 -8.30 -35.30 -21.31
N GLU A 196 -8.89 -34.12 -21.52
CA GLU A 196 -9.86 -33.54 -20.59
C GLU A 196 -11.14 -34.38 -20.47
N HIS A 197 -11.65 -34.93 -21.58
CA HIS A 197 -12.77 -35.89 -21.56
C HIS A 197 -12.39 -37.16 -20.79
N GLY A 198 -11.17 -37.66 -20.96
CA GLY A 198 -10.66 -38.78 -20.19
C GLY A 198 -10.62 -38.51 -18.68
N VAL A 199 -10.22 -37.30 -18.29
CA VAL A 199 -10.24 -36.84 -16.89
C VAL A 199 -11.67 -36.74 -16.36
N ALA A 200 -12.58 -36.12 -17.11
CA ALA A 200 -13.99 -36.01 -16.73
C ALA A 200 -14.65 -37.39 -16.56
N GLN A 201 -14.38 -38.32 -17.50
CA GLN A 201 -14.88 -39.69 -17.41
C GLN A 201 -14.34 -40.42 -16.17
N ALA A 202 -13.06 -40.24 -15.83
CA ALA A 202 -12.48 -40.86 -14.65
C ALA A 202 -13.09 -40.31 -13.34
N PHE A 203 -13.40 -39.01 -13.26
CA PHE A 203 -14.16 -38.45 -12.13
C PHE A 203 -15.57 -39.05 -12.04
N ALA A 204 -16.26 -39.20 -13.18
CA ALA A 204 -17.59 -39.79 -13.24
C ALA A 204 -17.62 -41.27 -12.84
N ASP A 205 -16.68 -42.09 -13.34
CA ASP A 205 -16.57 -43.52 -13.01
C ASP A 205 -16.30 -43.76 -11.52
N LEU A 206 -15.57 -42.83 -10.88
CA LEU A 206 -15.31 -42.84 -9.45
C LEU A 206 -16.43 -42.15 -8.63
N ARG A 207 -17.38 -41.46 -9.29
CA ARG A 207 -18.43 -40.65 -8.64
C ARG A 207 -17.87 -39.58 -7.70
N CYS A 208 -16.76 -38.98 -8.08
CA CYS A 208 -16.09 -37.94 -7.28
C CYS A 208 -16.87 -36.63 -7.21
N ASP A 209 -17.76 -36.39 -8.17
CA ASP A 209 -18.63 -35.21 -8.25
C ASP A 209 -19.72 -35.17 -7.16
N THR A 210 -20.03 -36.31 -6.55
CA THR A 210 -21.16 -36.51 -5.63
C THR A 210 -20.74 -37.02 -4.26
N VAL A 211 -19.71 -37.87 -4.20
CA VAL A 211 -19.31 -38.57 -2.96
C VAL A 211 -18.11 -37.93 -2.28
N HIS A 212 -17.27 -37.21 -3.03
CA HIS A 212 -15.99 -36.73 -2.54
C HIS A 212 -15.95 -35.20 -2.52
N ALA A 213 -15.14 -34.65 -1.61
CA ALA A 213 -14.81 -33.24 -1.68
C ALA A 213 -13.98 -32.96 -2.95
N PRO A 214 -14.20 -31.81 -3.63
CA PRO A 214 -13.49 -31.50 -4.87
C PRO A 214 -11.97 -31.46 -4.67
N LEU A 215 -11.22 -31.77 -5.72
CA LEU A 215 -9.82 -31.42 -5.80
C LEU A 215 -9.68 -29.89 -5.83
N LEU A 216 -9.00 -29.31 -4.84
CA LEU A 216 -8.67 -27.89 -4.82
C LEU A 216 -7.34 -27.66 -5.56
N LEU A 217 -7.43 -27.06 -6.75
CA LEU A 217 -6.28 -26.63 -7.54
C LEU A 217 -6.07 -25.13 -7.35
N MET A 218 -4.92 -24.76 -6.81
CA MET A 218 -4.55 -23.38 -6.53
C MET A 218 -3.42 -22.92 -7.43
N VAL A 219 -3.47 -21.67 -7.87
CA VAL A 219 -2.37 -21.01 -8.58
C VAL A 219 -2.01 -19.73 -7.82
N ASP A 220 -0.76 -19.61 -7.40
CA ASP A 220 -0.23 -18.45 -6.67
C ASP A 220 1.18 -18.10 -7.16
N GLN A 221 1.67 -16.92 -6.82
CA GLN A 221 3.01 -16.41 -7.13
C GLN A 221 3.27 -16.12 -8.62
N LEU A 222 2.23 -15.83 -9.40
CA LEU A 222 2.39 -15.42 -10.80
C LEU A 222 3.19 -14.14 -10.99
N GLU A 223 3.27 -13.28 -9.97
CA GLU A 223 4.09 -12.08 -10.01
C GLU A 223 5.59 -12.37 -10.13
N GLN A 224 6.05 -13.61 -9.85
CA GLN A 224 7.45 -14.00 -10.01
C GLN A 224 7.83 -14.20 -11.48
N VAL A 225 6.84 -14.50 -12.33
CA VAL A 225 7.01 -14.84 -13.75
C VAL A 225 6.30 -13.85 -14.67
N TRP A 226 5.87 -12.71 -14.15
CA TRP A 226 5.18 -11.68 -14.93
C TRP A 226 6.09 -10.50 -15.21
N SER A 227 6.08 -10.05 -16.47
CA SER A 227 6.67 -8.79 -16.94
C SER A 227 5.58 -7.91 -17.55
N ALA A 228 5.84 -6.61 -17.72
CA ALA A 228 4.92 -5.69 -18.40
C ALA A 228 4.92 -5.87 -19.95
N GLU A 229 5.16 -7.09 -20.42
CA GLU A 229 5.21 -7.44 -21.84
C GLU A 229 3.89 -8.09 -22.29
N PRO A 230 3.50 -7.95 -23.56
CA PRO A 230 2.25 -8.52 -24.08
C PRO A 230 2.11 -10.01 -23.78
N ASP A 231 3.15 -10.82 -24.01
CA ASP A 231 3.09 -12.27 -23.83
C ASP A 231 2.91 -12.70 -22.37
N SER A 232 3.43 -11.90 -21.43
CA SER A 232 3.20 -12.06 -19.98
C SER A 232 1.75 -11.75 -19.61
N ASN A 233 1.15 -10.72 -20.21
CA ASN A 233 -0.27 -10.44 -20.03
C ASN A 233 -1.14 -11.56 -20.64
N SER A 234 -0.81 -12.03 -21.84
CA SER A 234 -1.48 -13.16 -22.50
C SER A 234 -1.37 -14.46 -21.68
N MET A 235 -0.25 -14.67 -20.97
CA MET A 235 -0.10 -15.81 -20.05
C MET A 235 -1.12 -15.76 -18.91
N VAL A 236 -1.32 -14.59 -18.29
CA VAL A 236 -2.27 -14.42 -17.18
C VAL A 236 -3.71 -14.47 -17.70
N ILE A 237 -4.00 -13.85 -18.85
CA ILE A 237 -5.31 -13.95 -19.53
C ILE A 237 -5.64 -15.41 -19.86
N GLY A 238 -4.67 -16.13 -20.43
CA GLY A 238 -4.79 -17.55 -20.72
C GLY A 238 -5.10 -18.39 -19.48
N LEU A 239 -4.47 -18.09 -18.33
CA LEU A 239 -4.78 -18.75 -17.06
C LEU A 239 -6.25 -18.53 -16.65
N LEU A 240 -6.73 -17.29 -16.73
CA LEU A 240 -8.11 -16.95 -16.37
C LEU A 240 -9.11 -17.69 -17.26
N LEU A 241 -8.89 -17.70 -18.58
CA LEU A 241 -9.71 -18.43 -19.54
C LEU A 241 -9.69 -19.94 -19.29
N ALA A 242 -8.50 -20.51 -19.05
CA ALA A 242 -8.33 -21.93 -18.75
C ALA A 242 -9.03 -22.34 -17.45
N ALA A 243 -8.93 -21.53 -16.40
CA ALA A 243 -9.57 -21.83 -15.12
C ALA A 243 -11.09 -21.83 -15.24
N LYS A 244 -11.65 -20.89 -16.01
CA LYS A 244 -13.08 -20.84 -16.30
C LYS A 244 -13.55 -22.04 -17.11
N HIS A 245 -12.80 -22.42 -18.14
CA HIS A 245 -13.05 -23.64 -18.92
C HIS A 245 -13.04 -24.88 -18.01
N ALA A 246 -12.01 -25.05 -17.20
CA ALA A 246 -11.87 -26.19 -16.29
C ALA A 246 -12.99 -26.25 -15.23
N ALA A 247 -13.37 -25.10 -14.66
CA ALA A 247 -14.48 -25.03 -13.70
C ALA A 247 -15.82 -25.45 -14.35
N SER A 248 -16.06 -25.06 -15.61
CA SER A 248 -17.24 -25.48 -16.37
C SER A 248 -17.20 -26.98 -16.69
N LEU A 249 -16.04 -27.50 -17.13
CA LEU A 249 -15.91 -28.87 -17.60
C LEU A 249 -15.96 -29.91 -16.47
N TYR A 250 -15.23 -29.66 -15.38
CA TYR A 250 -15.10 -30.61 -14.27
C TYR A 250 -16.15 -30.41 -13.16
N GLY A 251 -16.89 -29.30 -13.21
CA GLY A 251 -18.00 -29.00 -12.31
C GLY A 251 -17.63 -29.13 -10.84
N ARG A 252 -18.34 -29.99 -10.10
CA ARG A 252 -18.12 -30.21 -8.67
C ARG A 252 -16.89 -31.07 -8.32
N SER A 253 -16.21 -31.64 -9.31
CA SER A 253 -15.06 -32.52 -9.07
C SER A 253 -13.77 -31.75 -8.82
N ILE A 254 -13.65 -30.56 -9.40
CA ILE A 254 -12.47 -29.70 -9.27
C ILE A 254 -12.91 -28.30 -8.90
N ARG A 255 -12.18 -27.70 -7.97
CA ARG A 255 -12.30 -26.31 -7.62
C ARG A 255 -11.00 -25.58 -7.95
N LEU A 256 -11.08 -24.56 -8.79
CA LEU A 256 -9.98 -23.65 -9.10
C LEU A 256 -9.98 -22.50 -8.09
N LEU A 257 -8.79 -22.08 -7.67
CA LEU A 257 -8.61 -20.87 -6.87
C LEU A 257 -7.32 -20.17 -7.29
N LEU A 258 -7.45 -18.98 -7.85
CA LEU A 258 -6.36 -18.18 -8.39
C LEU A 258 -6.08 -17.01 -7.46
N PHE A 259 -4.81 -16.77 -7.17
CA PHE A 259 -4.34 -15.61 -6.43
C PHE A 259 -3.59 -14.68 -7.37
N LEU A 260 -4.10 -13.46 -7.57
CA LEU A 260 -3.48 -12.47 -8.45
C LEU A 260 -3.12 -11.19 -7.70
N ARG A 261 -2.02 -10.59 -8.11
CA ARG A 261 -1.65 -9.23 -7.68
C ARG A 261 -2.58 -8.23 -8.37
N ALA A 262 -3.02 -7.22 -7.62
CA ALA A 262 -4.00 -6.25 -8.11
C ALA A 262 -3.50 -5.49 -9.34
N ASP A 263 -2.28 -4.97 -9.31
CA ASP A 263 -1.69 -4.23 -10.43
C ASP A 263 -1.48 -5.09 -11.69
N ILE A 264 -1.18 -6.38 -11.53
CA ILE A 264 -1.14 -7.31 -12.67
C ILE A 264 -2.53 -7.44 -13.28
N TYR A 265 -3.54 -7.74 -12.47
CA TYR A 265 -4.92 -7.92 -12.96
C TYR A 265 -5.49 -6.64 -13.59
N ASP A 266 -5.24 -5.49 -12.97
CA ASP A 266 -5.73 -4.18 -13.40
C ASP A 266 -5.05 -3.69 -14.69
N SER A 267 -3.87 -4.23 -15.02
CA SER A 267 -3.18 -3.96 -16.29
C SER A 267 -3.70 -4.80 -17.47
N LEU A 268 -4.51 -5.82 -17.21
CA LEU A 268 -5.01 -6.71 -18.26
C LEU A 268 -6.19 -6.07 -19.01
N SER A 269 -6.17 -6.18 -20.33
CA SER A 269 -7.28 -5.77 -21.19
C SER A 269 -7.68 -6.94 -22.08
N PHE A 270 -8.83 -7.56 -21.83
CA PHE A 270 -9.33 -8.69 -22.61
C PHE A 270 -10.87 -8.72 -22.65
N GLY A 271 -11.43 -9.15 -23.78
CA GLY A 271 -12.86 -9.02 -24.09
C GLY A 271 -13.82 -9.82 -23.21
N GLU A 272 -13.31 -10.74 -22.38
CA GLU A 272 -14.11 -11.57 -21.46
C GLU A 272 -13.98 -11.17 -19.99
N GLY A 273 -13.29 -10.07 -19.67
CA GLY A 273 -13.02 -9.65 -18.29
C GLY A 273 -14.29 -9.40 -17.46
N ASP A 274 -15.35 -8.89 -18.08
CA ASP A 274 -16.65 -8.67 -17.45
C ASP A 274 -17.26 -9.97 -16.89
N LYS A 275 -16.99 -11.10 -17.54
CA LYS A 275 -17.49 -12.42 -17.14
C LYS A 275 -16.78 -12.99 -15.90
N PHE A 276 -15.79 -12.31 -15.32
CA PHE A 276 -15.11 -12.69 -14.07
C PHE A 276 -15.60 -11.91 -12.85
N ARG A 277 -16.41 -10.85 -13.03
CA ARG A 277 -16.93 -10.01 -11.93
C ARG A 277 -17.69 -10.82 -10.86
N GLY A 278 -18.37 -11.90 -11.27
CA GLY A 278 -19.06 -12.81 -10.35
C GLY A 278 -18.12 -13.67 -9.51
N ASP A 279 -16.91 -13.92 -10.00
CA ASP A 279 -15.94 -14.88 -9.44
C ASP A 279 -14.76 -14.22 -8.71
N GLU A 280 -14.58 -12.91 -8.88
CA GLU A 280 -13.51 -12.13 -8.25
C GLU A 280 -13.87 -11.64 -6.84
N LEU A 281 -12.85 -11.50 -6.00
CA LEU A 281 -12.91 -10.85 -4.70
C LEU A 281 -11.57 -10.16 -4.42
N ARG A 282 -11.62 -8.85 -4.18
CA ARG A 282 -10.46 -8.05 -3.74
C ARG A 282 -10.29 -8.13 -2.22
N ILE A 283 -9.07 -8.39 -1.77
CA ILE A 283 -8.73 -8.37 -0.34
C ILE A 283 -8.64 -6.92 0.12
N VAL A 284 -9.48 -6.55 1.08
CA VAL A 284 -9.48 -5.25 1.75
C VAL A 284 -9.24 -5.45 3.25
N TRP A 285 -8.43 -4.58 3.84
CA TRP A 285 -8.14 -4.54 5.27
C TRP A 285 -8.52 -3.18 5.82
N THR A 286 -9.48 -3.17 6.75
CA THR A 286 -9.79 -1.98 7.53
C THR A 286 -8.80 -1.83 8.67
N GLU A 287 -8.70 -0.63 9.23
CA GLU A 287 -7.91 -0.38 10.43
C GLU A 287 -8.31 -1.33 11.57
N GLN A 288 -9.61 -1.52 11.80
CA GLN A 288 -10.10 -2.45 12.81
C GLN A 288 -9.64 -3.90 12.56
N ALA A 289 -9.64 -4.35 11.31
CA ALA A 289 -9.15 -5.68 10.97
C ALA A 289 -7.63 -5.83 11.24
N LEU A 290 -6.85 -4.76 11.10
CA LEU A 290 -5.43 -4.75 11.45
C LEU A 290 -5.21 -4.75 12.97
N ARG A 291 -6.05 -4.06 13.74
CA ARG A 291 -6.07 -4.15 15.21
C ARG A 291 -6.37 -5.58 15.68
N ASP A 292 -7.37 -6.21 15.09
CA ASP A 292 -7.76 -7.59 15.39
C ASP A 292 -6.64 -8.57 15.02
N LEU A 293 -5.96 -8.33 13.88
CA LEU A 293 -4.80 -9.11 13.46
C LEU A 293 -3.67 -8.97 14.48
N ALA A 294 -3.33 -7.75 14.89
CA ALA A 294 -2.30 -7.50 15.89
C ALA A 294 -2.57 -8.26 17.20
N LEU A 295 -3.81 -8.22 17.67
CA LEU A 295 -4.23 -8.96 18.86
C LEU A 295 -4.14 -10.47 18.68
N ALA A 296 -4.60 -11.01 17.53
CA ALA A 296 -4.50 -12.44 17.25
C ALA A 296 -3.04 -12.93 17.23
N ARG A 297 -2.15 -12.11 16.64
CA ARG A 297 -0.71 -12.38 16.58
C ARG A 297 -0.04 -12.29 17.95
N ALA A 298 -0.39 -11.28 18.76
CA ALA A 298 0.08 -11.15 20.13
C ALA A 298 -0.37 -12.32 21.02
N ARG A 299 -1.61 -12.78 20.87
CA ARG A 299 -2.12 -13.96 21.59
C ARG A 299 -1.38 -15.24 21.22
N ALA A 300 -1.04 -15.39 19.95
CA ALA A 300 -0.31 -16.56 19.46
C ALA A 300 1.13 -16.64 19.98
N SER A 301 1.72 -15.51 20.41
CA SER A 301 3.09 -15.42 20.90
C SER A 301 3.21 -15.28 22.41
N ALA A 302 2.58 -14.25 22.97
CA ALA A 302 2.67 -13.89 24.39
C ALA A 302 1.56 -14.51 25.26
N GLY A 303 0.61 -15.24 24.66
CA GLY A 303 -0.37 -16.07 25.38
C GLY A 303 -1.83 -15.80 25.01
N ALA A 304 -2.63 -16.87 24.91
CA ALA A 304 -3.99 -16.82 24.40
C ALA A 304 -4.97 -15.94 25.22
N GLY A 305 -4.67 -15.71 26.49
CA GLY A 305 -5.49 -14.86 27.39
C GLY A 305 -5.26 -13.35 27.25
N LEU A 306 -4.29 -12.92 26.44
CA LEU A 306 -3.93 -11.51 26.27
C LEU A 306 -5.11 -10.70 25.70
N THR A 307 -5.42 -9.56 26.32
CA THR A 307 -6.50 -8.64 25.93
C THR A 307 -5.98 -7.46 25.10
N ALA A 308 -6.87 -6.77 24.39
CA ALA A 308 -6.49 -5.58 23.63
C ALA A 308 -5.96 -4.48 24.55
N GLU A 309 -6.57 -4.32 25.73
CA GLU A 309 -6.15 -3.38 26.75
C GLU A 309 -4.73 -3.67 27.21
N GLN A 310 -4.39 -4.93 27.50
CA GLN A 310 -3.03 -5.32 27.86
C GLN A 310 -2.03 -5.06 26.72
N LEU A 311 -2.40 -5.36 25.47
CA LEU A 311 -1.53 -5.05 24.33
C LEU A 311 -1.21 -3.56 24.25
N TRP A 312 -2.25 -2.72 24.26
CA TRP A 312 -2.12 -1.29 23.98
C TRP A 312 -1.79 -0.43 25.21
N ARG A 313 -1.89 -0.97 26.44
CA ARG A 313 -1.56 -0.24 27.67
C ARG A 313 -0.44 -0.85 28.50
N ASP A 314 -0.16 -2.15 28.38
CA ASP A 314 0.93 -2.78 29.15
C ASP A 314 2.18 -2.93 28.29
N PHE A 315 2.05 -3.39 27.03
CA PHE A 315 3.19 -3.53 26.12
C PHE A 315 3.52 -2.23 25.37
N PHE A 316 2.51 -1.57 24.83
CA PHE A 316 2.64 -0.29 24.11
C PHE A 316 2.32 0.90 25.04
N PRO A 317 2.75 2.12 24.69
CA PRO A 317 2.19 3.33 25.31
C PRO A 317 0.72 3.47 24.91
N GLU A 318 -0.10 4.14 25.74
CA GLU A 318 -1.52 4.37 25.41
C GLU A 318 -1.68 5.37 24.24
N THR A 319 -0.80 6.37 24.21
CA THR A 319 -0.79 7.41 23.17
C THR A 319 0.63 7.68 22.66
N VAL A 320 0.73 8.07 21.40
CA VAL A 320 1.95 8.58 20.76
C VAL A 320 1.60 9.89 20.07
N GLY A 321 2.26 10.99 20.47
CA GLY A 321 1.97 12.32 19.96
C GLY A 321 0.53 12.79 20.25
N GLY A 322 -0.08 12.31 21.33
CA GLY A 322 -1.48 12.59 21.68
C GLY A 322 -2.53 11.77 20.89
N GLU A 323 -2.10 10.91 19.98
CA GLU A 323 -2.94 9.98 19.21
C GLU A 323 -2.92 8.59 19.87
N GLU A 324 -4.06 7.90 19.91
CA GLU A 324 -4.13 6.51 20.40
C GLU A 324 -3.18 5.61 19.60
N THR A 325 -2.40 4.77 20.28
CA THR A 325 -1.24 4.11 19.64
C THR A 325 -1.61 3.19 18.48
N ALA A 326 -2.72 2.46 18.53
CA ALA A 326 -3.12 1.64 17.39
C ALA A 326 -3.49 2.51 16.18
N THR A 327 -4.24 3.60 16.38
CA THR A 327 -4.54 4.59 15.33
C THR A 327 -3.25 5.18 14.75
N PHE A 328 -2.31 5.56 15.62
CA PHE A 328 -1.03 6.13 15.22
C PHE A 328 -0.26 5.19 14.28
N LEU A 329 -0.16 3.92 14.66
CA LEU A 329 0.57 2.89 13.91
C LEU A 329 -0.13 2.54 12.60
N PHE A 330 -1.43 2.20 12.65
CA PHE A 330 -2.15 1.71 11.48
C PHE A 330 -2.46 2.81 10.47
N GLY A 331 -2.63 4.07 10.92
CA GLY A 331 -2.69 5.23 10.04
C GLY A 331 -1.36 5.56 9.34
N ARG A 332 -0.23 5.02 9.83
CA ARG A 332 1.13 5.17 9.25
C ARG A 332 1.63 3.90 8.55
N CYS A 333 0.79 2.89 8.39
CA CYS A 333 1.07 1.72 7.56
C CYS A 333 0.13 1.70 6.35
N LEU A 334 0.53 1.06 5.26
CA LEU A 334 -0.43 0.73 4.21
C LEU A 334 -1.40 -0.33 4.75
N PRO A 335 -2.69 -0.33 4.34
CA PRO A 335 -3.71 -1.20 4.92
C PRO A 335 -3.53 -2.66 4.47
N ARG A 336 -2.51 -3.34 5.02
CA ARG A 336 -2.17 -4.73 4.70
C ARG A 336 -1.44 -5.43 5.86
N PRO A 337 -1.69 -6.73 6.09
CA PRO A 337 -1.12 -7.50 7.19
C PRO A 337 0.39 -7.42 7.32
N ARG A 338 1.11 -7.52 6.19
CA ARG A 338 2.57 -7.50 6.19
C ARG A 338 3.14 -6.23 6.83
N ASP A 339 2.59 -5.09 6.45
CA ASP A 339 3.09 -3.79 6.90
C ASP A 339 2.75 -3.56 8.38
N ALA A 340 1.55 -3.97 8.82
CA ALA A 340 1.18 -3.97 10.23
C ALA A 340 2.11 -4.84 11.08
N ILE A 341 2.35 -6.09 10.67
CA ILE A 341 3.24 -7.04 11.39
C ILE A 341 4.67 -6.48 11.46
N GLN A 342 5.20 -5.97 10.36
CA GLN A 342 6.54 -5.37 10.33
C GLN A 342 6.66 -4.18 11.26
N PHE A 343 5.66 -3.29 11.28
CA PHE A 343 5.71 -2.10 12.12
C PHE A 343 5.65 -2.46 13.61
N LEU A 344 4.79 -3.41 13.98
CA LEU A 344 4.66 -3.90 15.35
C LEU A 344 5.94 -4.61 15.83
N ASN A 345 6.51 -5.49 15.00
CA ASN A 345 7.80 -6.13 15.29
C ASN A 345 8.90 -5.08 15.45
N LEU A 346 8.97 -4.08 14.59
CA LEU A 346 10.01 -3.04 14.68
C LEU A 346 9.90 -2.23 15.97
N CYS A 347 8.69 -1.94 16.44
CA CYS A 347 8.48 -1.27 17.74
C CYS A 347 9.01 -2.15 18.89
N GLN A 348 8.68 -3.45 18.87
CA GLN A 348 9.16 -4.39 19.89
C GLN A 348 10.68 -4.55 19.85
N GLU A 349 11.26 -4.74 18.67
CA GLU A 349 12.71 -4.91 18.48
C GLU A 349 13.48 -3.66 18.92
N THR A 350 12.95 -2.46 18.62
CA THR A 350 13.55 -1.19 19.05
C THR A 350 13.59 -1.09 20.57
N ALA A 351 12.47 -1.39 21.25
CA ALA A 351 12.40 -1.33 22.70
C ALA A 351 13.26 -2.41 23.36
N TRP A 352 13.11 -3.67 22.94
CA TRP A 352 13.73 -4.83 23.57
C TRP A 352 15.20 -5.01 23.16
N LEU A 353 15.49 -5.15 21.86
CA LEU A 353 16.83 -5.51 21.38
C LEU A 353 17.80 -4.33 21.39
N ILE A 354 17.32 -3.12 21.05
CA ILE A 354 18.19 -1.94 20.95
C ILE A 354 18.31 -1.23 22.30
N HIS A 355 17.20 -1.03 23.00
CA HIS A 355 17.18 -0.25 24.25
C HIS A 355 17.12 -1.10 25.54
N GLY A 356 16.94 -2.42 25.45
CA GLY A 356 16.90 -3.31 26.62
C GLY A 356 15.72 -3.06 27.56
N ARG A 357 14.59 -2.58 27.03
CA ARG A 357 13.40 -2.19 27.81
C ARG A 357 12.42 -3.35 27.91
N GLU A 358 11.71 -3.45 29.03
CA GLU A 358 10.64 -4.44 29.24
C GLU A 358 9.27 -3.96 28.72
N ARG A 359 9.19 -2.72 28.24
CA ARG A 359 7.99 -2.10 27.68
C ARG A 359 8.34 -1.17 26.52
N ILE A 360 7.48 -1.10 25.51
CA ILE A 360 7.60 -0.15 24.41
C ILE A 360 7.16 1.23 24.90
N THR A 361 8.01 2.23 24.68
CA THR A 361 7.73 3.64 25.02
C THR A 361 7.34 4.43 23.78
N GLU A 362 6.79 5.63 23.98
CA GLU A 362 6.51 6.57 22.89
C GLU A 362 7.75 6.86 22.03
N ALA A 363 8.92 7.04 22.67
CA ALA A 363 10.18 7.28 21.95
C ALA A 363 10.59 6.10 21.04
N ASP A 364 10.31 4.86 21.46
CA ASP A 364 10.56 3.67 20.65
C ASP A 364 9.65 3.64 19.42
N VAL A 365 8.36 3.95 19.60
CA VAL A 365 7.39 3.99 18.50
C VAL A 365 7.76 5.08 17.48
N LEU A 366 8.15 6.27 17.94
CA LEU A 366 8.58 7.36 17.05
C LEU A 366 9.86 7.01 16.29
N GLN A 367 10.83 6.35 16.94
CA GLN A 367 12.04 5.87 16.26
C GLN A 367 11.72 4.78 15.24
N ALA A 368 10.93 3.79 15.63
CA ALA A 368 10.45 2.73 14.73
C ALA A 368 9.68 3.32 13.54
N SER A 369 8.85 4.33 13.76
CA SER A 369 8.08 5.02 12.70
C SER A 369 8.98 5.62 11.62
N ARG A 370 10.07 6.29 12.01
CA ARG A 370 11.03 6.86 11.05
C ARG A 370 11.70 5.77 10.21
N GLN A 371 12.15 4.70 10.86
CA GLN A 371 12.80 3.58 10.19
C GLN A 371 11.81 2.82 9.28
N PHE A 372 10.59 2.56 9.76
CA PHE A 372 9.52 1.93 9.02
C PHE A 372 9.18 2.72 7.77
N SER A 373 9.00 4.04 7.88
CA SER A 373 8.73 4.91 6.74
C SER A 373 9.82 4.81 5.67
N SER A 374 11.10 4.80 6.08
CA SER A 374 12.23 4.64 5.16
C SER A 374 12.22 3.29 4.44
N TRP A 375 11.88 2.22 5.15
CA TRP A 375 11.72 0.89 4.55
C TRP A 375 10.58 0.86 3.55
N LYS A 376 9.41 1.39 3.91
CA LYS A 376 8.22 1.39 3.06
C LYS A 376 8.42 2.19 1.78
N LEU A 377 9.14 3.31 1.82
CA LEU A 377 9.46 4.08 0.61
C LEU A 377 10.36 3.28 -0.36
N LYS A 378 11.33 2.52 0.16
CA LYS A 378 12.17 1.61 -0.64
C LYS A 378 11.38 0.43 -1.17
N ASP A 379 10.56 -0.19 -0.34
CA ASP A 379 9.70 -1.33 -0.71
C ASP A 379 8.73 -0.95 -1.83
N LEU A 380 8.15 0.25 -1.77
CA LEU A 380 7.26 0.75 -2.82
C LEU A 380 7.99 0.82 -4.17
N THR A 381 9.23 1.29 -4.19
CA THR A 381 10.06 1.30 -5.41
C THR A 381 10.27 -0.10 -5.96
N LEU A 382 10.62 -1.06 -5.09
CA LEU A 382 10.88 -2.44 -5.50
C LEU A 382 9.61 -3.17 -5.95
N GLU A 383 8.46 -2.88 -5.34
CA GLU A 383 7.17 -3.47 -5.67
C GLU A 383 6.70 -3.11 -7.08
N TYR A 384 6.98 -1.88 -7.51
CA TYR A 384 6.54 -1.36 -8.81
C TYR A 384 7.69 -1.16 -9.81
N LEU A 385 8.89 -1.69 -9.54
CA LEU A 385 10.08 -1.48 -10.38
C LEU A 385 9.87 -1.91 -11.84
N VAL A 386 9.17 -3.03 -12.05
CA VAL A 386 8.88 -3.57 -13.40
C VAL A 386 7.89 -2.69 -14.15
N ALA A 387 6.84 -2.22 -13.48
CA ALA A 387 5.79 -1.40 -14.11
C ALA A 387 6.19 0.08 -14.25
N HIS A 388 6.93 0.61 -13.29
CA HIS A 388 7.29 2.03 -13.17
C HIS A 388 8.77 2.21 -12.76
N PRO A 389 9.74 1.96 -13.65
CA PRO A 389 11.16 2.06 -13.33
C PRO A 389 11.61 3.45 -12.83
N PHE A 390 10.87 4.49 -13.21
CA PHE A 390 11.14 5.88 -12.85
C PHE A 390 10.58 6.29 -11.48
N LEU A 391 9.80 5.44 -10.79
CA LEU A 391 9.05 5.82 -9.57
C LEU A 391 9.94 6.47 -8.50
N LYS A 392 11.12 5.90 -8.24
CA LYS A 392 12.10 6.45 -7.28
C LYS A 392 12.51 7.89 -7.59
N HIS A 393 12.57 8.24 -8.87
CA HIS A 393 12.99 9.56 -9.33
C HIS A 393 11.90 10.63 -9.17
N LEU A 394 10.68 10.23 -8.79
CA LEU A 394 9.58 11.16 -8.49
C LEU A 394 9.57 11.61 -7.02
N PHE A 395 10.16 10.83 -6.10
CA PHE A 395 10.18 11.18 -4.67
C PHE A 395 10.86 12.51 -4.32
N PRO A 396 11.93 12.96 -5.01
CA PRO A 396 12.50 14.28 -4.79
C PRO A 396 11.51 15.44 -4.94
N LEU A 397 10.43 15.27 -5.70
CA LEU A 397 9.36 16.27 -5.87
C LEU A 397 8.58 16.54 -4.56
N PHE A 398 8.72 15.66 -3.57
CA PHE A 398 8.01 15.69 -2.29
C PHE A 398 8.95 15.89 -1.09
N GLN A 399 10.26 15.82 -1.31
CA GLN A 399 11.25 15.80 -0.24
C GLN A 399 11.35 17.15 0.47
N ASN A 400 11.25 17.13 1.79
CA ASN A 400 11.24 18.31 2.67
C ASN A 400 10.18 19.35 2.26
N THR A 401 9.03 18.90 1.80
CA THR A 401 7.87 19.75 1.48
C THR A 401 6.66 19.34 2.32
N GLY A 402 5.58 20.14 2.32
CA GLY A 402 4.34 19.77 2.97
C GLY A 402 3.72 18.48 2.41
N TYR A 403 3.05 17.70 3.26
CA TYR A 403 2.35 16.49 2.81
C TYR A 403 1.03 16.79 2.08
N VAL A 404 0.49 18.01 2.18
CA VAL A 404 -0.60 18.51 1.35
C VAL A 404 0.01 19.21 0.15
N VAL A 405 -0.21 18.67 -1.04
CA VAL A 405 0.40 19.12 -2.30
C VAL A 405 -0.70 19.46 -3.28
N THR A 406 -0.70 20.69 -3.79
CA THR A 406 -1.65 21.03 -4.85
C THR A 406 -1.16 20.53 -6.20
N ARG A 407 -2.09 20.19 -7.09
CA ARG A 407 -1.80 19.81 -8.48
C ARG A 407 -0.93 20.86 -9.18
N ALA A 408 -1.17 22.14 -8.92
CA ALA A 408 -0.37 23.24 -9.47
C ALA A 408 1.07 23.23 -8.94
N ALA A 409 1.26 23.10 -7.62
CA ALA A 409 2.58 23.03 -7.00
C ALA A 409 3.37 21.81 -7.49
N LEU A 410 2.72 20.64 -7.60
CA LEU A 410 3.34 19.45 -8.19
C LEU A 410 3.70 19.67 -9.66
N GLY A 411 2.84 20.34 -10.42
CA GLY A 411 3.10 20.74 -11.81
C GLY A 411 4.39 21.52 -11.96
N SER A 412 4.56 22.60 -11.19
CA SER A 412 5.78 23.42 -11.24
C SER A 412 7.05 22.62 -10.90
N ARG A 413 6.99 21.80 -9.84
CA ARG A 413 8.13 20.93 -9.46
C ARG A 413 8.44 19.90 -10.55
N PHE A 414 7.40 19.35 -11.18
CA PHE A 414 7.55 18.37 -12.26
C PHE A 414 8.17 19.00 -13.50
N GLU A 415 7.75 20.20 -13.90
CA GLU A 415 8.31 20.91 -15.06
C GLU A 415 9.82 21.10 -14.94
N GLU A 416 10.33 21.43 -13.75
CA GLU A 416 11.77 21.54 -13.48
C GLU A 416 12.52 20.20 -13.63
N ALA A 417 11.86 19.08 -13.29
CA ALA A 417 12.45 17.74 -13.36
C ALA A 417 12.21 17.02 -14.70
N ALA A 418 11.22 17.44 -15.49
CA ALA A 418 10.70 16.71 -16.63
C ALA A 418 11.77 16.41 -17.68
N GLY A 419 12.61 17.40 -18.02
CA GLY A 419 13.68 17.21 -19.01
C GLY A 419 14.74 16.17 -18.60
N THR A 420 14.96 15.98 -17.30
CA THR A 420 15.85 14.93 -16.78
C THR A 420 15.15 13.57 -16.81
N LEU A 421 13.89 13.51 -16.37
CA LEU A 421 13.10 12.27 -16.36
C LEU A 421 12.92 11.69 -17.76
N HIS A 422 12.56 12.51 -18.75
CA HIS A 422 12.39 12.09 -20.14
C HIS A 422 13.71 11.58 -20.76
N ARG A 423 14.85 12.13 -20.35
CA ARG A 423 16.17 11.70 -20.83
C ARG A 423 16.59 10.35 -20.23
N LEU A 424 16.29 10.13 -18.95
CA LEU A 424 16.62 8.88 -18.25
C LEU A 424 15.66 7.74 -18.65
N PHE A 425 14.40 8.07 -18.95
CA PHE A 425 13.33 7.12 -19.20
C PHE A 425 12.55 7.44 -20.49
N PRO A 426 13.21 7.48 -21.65
CA PRO A 426 12.57 7.91 -22.90
C PRO A 426 11.42 7.00 -23.34
N ALA A 427 11.49 5.70 -23.01
CA ALA A 427 10.44 4.73 -23.30
C ALA A 427 9.12 4.99 -22.52
N TYR A 428 9.16 5.87 -21.51
CA TYR A 428 8.02 6.17 -20.63
C TYR A 428 7.53 7.62 -20.76
N ALA A 429 7.89 8.32 -21.86
CA ALA A 429 7.53 9.71 -22.08
C ALA A 429 6.01 9.96 -21.95
N ASP A 430 5.17 9.06 -22.47
CA ASP A 430 3.71 9.18 -22.41
C ASP A 430 3.17 9.10 -20.97
N ALA A 431 3.82 8.29 -20.13
CA ALA A 431 3.49 8.17 -18.70
C ALA A 431 4.06 9.33 -17.87
N LEU A 432 5.18 9.92 -18.31
CA LEU A 432 5.87 11.05 -17.67
C LEU A 432 5.24 12.39 -18.07
N THR A 433 3.92 12.49 -17.89
CA THR A 433 3.16 13.74 -17.91
C THR A 433 2.69 14.05 -16.50
N LEU A 434 2.30 15.31 -16.20
CA LEU A 434 1.76 15.62 -14.87
C LEU A 434 0.55 14.73 -14.50
N ALA A 435 -0.35 14.49 -15.47
CA ALA A 435 -1.50 13.61 -15.26
C ALA A 435 -1.04 12.16 -15.00
N GLY A 436 -0.18 11.60 -15.86
CA GLY A 436 0.32 10.24 -15.70
C GLY A 436 1.10 10.04 -14.39
N VAL A 437 1.90 11.02 -13.98
CA VAL A 437 2.60 11.00 -12.69
C VAL A 437 1.62 10.98 -11.51
N ILE A 438 0.57 11.81 -11.55
CA ILE A 438 -0.46 11.81 -10.50
C ILE A 438 -1.19 10.47 -10.46
N ASP A 439 -1.60 9.95 -11.62
CA ASP A 439 -2.33 8.68 -11.72
C ASP A 439 -1.50 7.51 -11.21
N ILE A 440 -0.21 7.46 -11.56
CA ILE A 440 0.73 6.43 -11.07
C ILE A 440 0.92 6.55 -9.56
N LEU A 441 1.22 7.76 -9.04
CA LEU A 441 1.44 7.96 -7.62
C LEU A 441 0.19 7.67 -6.79
N TYR A 442 -1.00 7.95 -7.32
CA TYR A 442 -2.26 7.54 -6.71
C TYR A 442 -2.42 6.02 -6.74
N ALA A 443 -2.26 5.37 -7.89
CA ALA A 443 -2.45 3.93 -8.08
C ALA A 443 -1.52 3.08 -7.19
N VAL A 444 -0.28 3.51 -6.98
CA VAL A 444 0.65 2.83 -6.06
C VAL A 444 0.38 3.13 -4.58
N GLY A 445 -0.59 4.00 -4.27
CA GLY A 445 -0.98 4.41 -2.92
C GLY A 445 0.00 5.37 -2.25
N PHE A 446 0.83 6.08 -3.03
CA PHE A 446 1.73 7.11 -2.53
C PHE A 446 0.99 8.43 -2.28
N LEU A 447 0.13 8.82 -3.23
CA LEU A 447 -0.79 9.95 -3.11
C LEU A 447 -2.21 9.48 -2.81
N GLY A 448 -2.90 10.24 -1.98
CA GLY A 448 -4.35 10.25 -1.87
C GLY A 448 -4.90 11.56 -2.43
N VAL A 449 -6.21 11.58 -2.65
CA VAL A 449 -6.91 12.75 -3.18
C VAL A 449 -8.01 13.16 -2.21
N ARG A 450 -8.17 14.47 -2.00
CA ARG A 450 -9.26 14.96 -1.16
C ARG A 450 -10.59 14.88 -1.91
N ARG A 451 -11.54 14.12 -1.36
CA ARG A 451 -12.92 13.98 -1.83
C ARG A 451 -13.86 14.31 -0.69
N GLY A 452 -14.48 15.48 -0.73
CA GLY A 452 -15.28 15.99 0.39
C GLY A 452 -14.41 16.28 1.62
N SER A 453 -14.74 15.66 2.75
CA SER A 453 -13.98 15.77 4.00
C SER A 453 -12.84 14.77 4.13
N ASP A 454 -12.81 13.75 3.27
CA ASP A 454 -11.91 12.61 3.42
C ASP A 454 -10.80 12.65 2.38
N VAL A 455 -9.69 11.99 2.71
CA VAL A 455 -8.60 11.71 1.77
C VAL A 455 -8.71 10.25 1.38
N VAL A 456 -8.91 10.01 0.09
CA VAL A 456 -9.09 8.67 -0.47
C VAL A 456 -7.77 8.23 -1.09
N PHE A 457 -7.33 7.00 -0.79
CA PHE A 457 -6.17 6.38 -1.40
C PHE A 457 -6.59 5.23 -2.32
N ALA A 458 -5.70 4.81 -3.24
CA ALA A 458 -5.97 3.67 -4.09
C ALA A 458 -6.21 2.38 -3.26
N GLY A 459 -7.37 1.77 -3.49
CA GLY A 459 -7.87 0.60 -2.77
C GLY A 459 -9.11 0.88 -1.90
N ASP A 460 -9.36 2.15 -1.56
CA ASP A 460 -10.58 2.58 -0.85
C ASP A 460 -11.73 2.88 -1.83
N ASP A 461 -11.39 3.37 -3.02
CA ASP A 461 -12.31 3.69 -4.11
C ASP A 461 -11.65 3.34 -5.46
N ASP A 462 -12.44 2.77 -6.37
CA ASP A 462 -12.00 2.41 -7.72
C ASP A 462 -12.02 3.61 -8.69
N LEU A 463 -12.48 4.78 -8.24
CA LEU A 463 -12.53 5.97 -9.08
C LEU A 463 -11.12 6.58 -9.28
N PRO A 464 -10.64 6.72 -10.54
CA PRO A 464 -9.36 7.35 -10.85
C PRO A 464 -9.37 8.84 -10.48
N VAL A 465 -8.17 9.42 -10.39
CA VAL A 465 -8.01 10.84 -10.11
C VAL A 465 -8.65 11.67 -11.21
N GLN A 466 -9.50 12.62 -10.83
CA GLN A 466 -10.20 13.50 -11.75
C GLN A 466 -9.38 14.77 -12.01
N PRO A 467 -9.48 15.38 -13.22
CA PRO A 467 -8.73 16.60 -13.53
C PRO A 467 -9.03 17.79 -12.63
N HIS A 468 -10.24 17.85 -12.06
CA HIS A 468 -10.68 18.93 -11.16
C HIS A 468 -10.26 18.72 -9.69
N GLU A 469 -9.70 17.55 -9.36
CA GLU A 469 -9.17 17.29 -8.03
C GLU A 469 -7.79 17.95 -7.91
N THR A 470 -7.73 19.02 -7.10
CA THR A 470 -6.56 19.89 -6.99
C THR A 470 -5.71 19.62 -5.76
N GLU A 471 -6.23 18.96 -4.74
CA GLU A 471 -5.53 18.70 -3.48
C GLU A 471 -5.14 17.23 -3.34
N LEU A 472 -3.84 16.99 -3.30
CA LEU A 472 -3.20 15.69 -3.18
C LEU A 472 -2.53 15.56 -1.82
N HIS A 473 -2.49 14.35 -1.29
CA HIS A 473 -1.96 14.07 0.05
C HIS A 473 -0.93 12.96 -0.02
N VAL A 474 0.30 13.22 0.43
CA VAL A 474 1.29 12.16 0.63
C VAL A 474 0.80 11.26 1.77
N HIS A 475 0.76 9.96 1.51
CA HIS A 475 0.34 8.99 2.52
C HIS A 475 1.24 9.10 3.76
N ARG A 476 0.62 9.07 4.95
CA ARG A 476 1.30 9.13 6.26
C ARG A 476 2.46 8.14 6.41
N CYS A 477 2.43 7.02 5.70
CA CYS A 477 3.44 5.98 5.70
C CYS A 477 4.80 6.47 5.18
N PHE A 478 4.83 7.44 4.27
CA PHE A 478 6.05 7.92 3.61
C PHE A 478 6.56 9.26 4.12
N ARG A 479 5.77 9.96 4.96
CA ARG A 479 6.03 11.34 5.39
C ARG A 479 7.36 11.50 6.12
N GLU A 480 7.65 10.64 7.09
CA GLU A 480 8.92 10.69 7.85
C GLU A 480 10.14 10.46 6.93
N ALA A 481 10.07 9.51 6.00
CA ALA A 481 11.15 9.24 5.07
C ALA A 481 11.44 10.39 4.10
N LEU A 482 10.40 11.17 3.78
CA LEU A 482 10.49 12.33 2.89
C LEU A 482 10.81 13.62 3.63
N GLY A 483 10.76 13.65 4.96
CA GLY A 483 10.78 14.90 5.73
C GLY A 483 9.51 15.75 5.55
N ALA A 484 8.42 15.14 5.08
CA ALA A 484 7.14 15.80 4.81
C ALA A 484 6.18 15.68 5.99
N THR A 485 6.59 16.18 7.16
CA THR A 485 5.88 15.94 8.44
C THR A 485 4.85 17.02 8.78
N THR A 486 4.87 18.17 8.10
CA THR A 486 3.89 19.27 8.25
C THR A 486 2.95 19.34 7.05
N ALA A 487 1.75 19.90 7.24
CA ALA A 487 0.73 19.95 6.18
C ALA A 487 1.22 20.75 4.97
N ILE A 488 1.81 21.90 5.25
CA ILE A 488 2.45 22.79 4.28
C ILE A 488 3.86 23.12 4.79
N ASP A 489 4.74 23.54 3.88
CA ASP A 489 6.11 23.94 4.20
C ASP A 489 6.12 25.32 4.87
N ILE A 490 5.82 25.33 6.18
CA ILE A 490 5.89 26.52 7.02
C ILE A 490 7.11 26.44 7.92
N ARG A 491 7.85 27.55 8.00
CA ARG A 491 8.94 27.68 8.96
C ARG A 491 8.36 27.77 10.36
N ARG A 492 8.86 26.93 11.27
CA ARG A 492 8.50 27.00 12.69
C ARG A 492 8.89 28.35 13.29
N TYR A 493 7.99 28.94 14.08
CA TYR A 493 8.33 30.11 14.90
C TYR A 493 9.33 29.74 16.00
N GLU A 494 10.43 30.49 16.10
CA GLU A 494 11.43 30.37 17.15
C GLU A 494 11.42 31.67 17.98
N PRO A 495 11.09 31.59 19.29
CA PRO A 495 11.16 32.72 20.21
C PRO A 495 12.55 33.35 20.27
N LEU A 496 12.60 34.67 20.44
CA LEU A 496 13.83 35.37 20.79
C LEU A 496 14.25 34.96 22.21
N VAL A 497 15.30 34.14 22.33
CA VAL A 497 15.93 33.87 23.63
C VAL A 497 16.62 35.14 24.08
N ALA A 498 16.30 35.62 25.28
CA ALA A 498 16.92 36.80 25.88
C ALA A 498 18.44 36.60 26.01
N GLY A 499 19.19 37.03 24.98
CA GLY A 499 20.64 37.17 25.05
C GLY A 499 20.96 38.33 25.98
N ALA A 500 21.77 38.06 27.02
CA ALA A 500 22.26 39.09 27.92
C ALA A 500 22.87 40.24 27.11
N ARG A 501 22.18 41.39 27.08
CA ARG A 501 22.75 42.63 26.53
C ARG A 501 24.00 42.96 27.34
N ILE A 502 25.19 42.80 26.74
CA ILE A 502 26.39 43.48 27.20
C ILE A 502 26.14 44.97 26.96
N ALA A 503 25.69 45.67 28.00
CA ALA A 503 25.45 47.09 27.95
C ALA A 503 26.78 47.85 27.86
N SER A 504 27.14 48.31 26.66
CA SER A 504 28.08 49.42 26.49
C SER A 504 27.29 50.68 26.17
N GLY A 505 27.17 51.61 27.12
CA GLY A 505 26.76 52.99 26.81
C GLY A 505 25.89 53.69 27.85
N SER A 506 26.56 54.50 28.68
CA SER A 506 26.16 55.78 29.28
C SER A 506 24.73 55.97 29.83
N PHE A 507 24.65 56.08 31.16
CA PHE A 507 23.48 56.52 31.91
C PHE A 507 23.19 58.02 31.65
N GLY A 508 22.03 58.33 31.07
CA GLY A 508 21.37 59.63 31.13
C GLY A 508 20.23 59.62 32.17
N PRO A 509 19.83 60.78 32.74
CA PRO A 509 19.02 60.81 33.95
C PRO A 509 17.56 60.39 33.72
N ALA A 510 17.02 59.74 34.74
CA ALA A 510 15.69 59.14 34.80
C ALA A 510 14.57 60.16 34.56
N ALA A 511 13.94 60.06 33.40
CA ALA A 511 12.56 60.46 33.17
C ALA A 511 11.91 59.39 32.27
N SER A 512 10.65 58.99 32.57
CA SER A 512 9.77 58.15 31.72
C SER A 512 9.70 56.62 31.96
N ALA A 513 10.09 56.07 33.12
CA ALA A 513 9.96 54.61 33.36
C ALA A 513 8.49 54.10 33.32
N THR A 514 7.54 54.88 33.83
CA THR A 514 6.11 54.51 33.86
C THR A 514 5.41 54.62 32.50
N THR A 515 5.88 55.52 31.63
CA THR A 515 5.34 55.74 30.28
C THR A 515 5.89 54.73 29.28
N ALA A 516 7.14 54.29 29.45
CA ALA A 516 7.73 53.19 28.68
C ALA A 516 7.03 51.86 28.98
N LEU A 517 6.85 51.50 30.26
CA LEU A 517 6.12 50.28 30.67
C LEU A 517 4.67 50.26 30.13
N ASN A 518 3.96 51.39 30.20
CA ASN A 518 2.61 51.49 29.63
C ASN A 518 2.56 51.35 28.08
N ARG A 519 3.63 51.76 27.40
CA ARG A 519 3.76 51.61 25.93
C ARG A 519 4.05 50.16 25.58
N ASP A 520 5.00 49.53 26.27
CA ASP A 520 5.41 48.15 26.03
C ASP A 520 4.25 47.19 26.29
N ASP A 521 3.52 47.36 27.40
CA ASP A 521 2.27 46.63 27.69
C ASP A 521 1.20 46.84 26.62
N ARG A 522 1.15 48.03 26.01
CA ARG A 522 0.21 48.30 24.91
C ARG A 522 0.65 47.57 23.64
N LEU A 523 1.94 47.58 23.30
CA LEU A 523 2.49 46.90 22.13
C LEU A 523 2.31 45.37 22.23
N VAL A 524 2.57 44.78 23.39
CA VAL A 524 2.33 43.34 23.63
C VAL A 524 0.83 43.00 23.51
N ARG A 525 -0.07 43.84 24.05
CA ARG A 525 -1.53 43.67 23.87
C ARG A 525 -1.98 43.83 22.41
N GLU A 526 -1.29 44.65 21.62
CA GLU A 526 -1.55 44.75 20.18
C GLU A 526 -1.08 43.50 19.43
N LEU A 527 0.07 42.92 19.80
CA LEU A 527 0.57 41.66 19.25
C LEU A 527 -0.39 40.49 19.55
N ILE A 528 -0.86 40.37 20.79
CA ILE A 528 -1.87 39.38 21.19
C ILE A 528 -3.15 39.55 20.35
N ARG A 529 -3.61 40.79 20.15
CA ARG A 529 -4.78 41.07 19.29
C ARG A 529 -4.54 40.68 17.84
N SER A 530 -3.35 40.92 17.30
CA SER A 530 -2.98 40.47 15.95
C SER A 530 -3.03 38.95 15.83
N CYS A 531 -2.57 38.19 16.84
CA CYS A 531 -2.69 36.73 16.86
C CYS A 531 -4.16 36.27 16.83
N HIS A 532 -5.02 36.87 17.67
CA HIS A 532 -6.46 36.56 17.66
C HIS A 532 -7.17 36.95 16.36
N SER A 533 -6.76 38.04 15.71
CA SER A 533 -7.25 38.45 14.39
C SER A 533 -6.95 37.38 13.34
N VAL A 534 -5.72 36.84 13.34
CA VAL A 534 -5.34 35.72 12.48
C VAL A 534 -6.15 34.47 12.81
N PHE A 535 -6.28 34.07 14.08
CA PHE A 535 -7.10 32.91 14.46
C PHE A 535 -8.55 33.02 14.00
N SER A 536 -9.17 34.20 14.13
CA SER A 536 -10.53 34.40 13.65
C SER A 536 -10.62 34.22 12.13
N GLN A 537 -9.61 34.61 11.36
CA GLN A 537 -9.60 34.43 9.91
C GLN A 537 -9.40 32.96 9.53
N VAL A 538 -8.45 32.28 10.17
CA VAL A 538 -8.20 30.84 9.94
C VAL A 538 -9.43 30.01 10.33
N GLY A 539 -10.08 30.36 11.44
CA GLY A 539 -11.32 29.73 11.89
C GLY A 539 -12.54 29.97 10.99
N ARG A 540 -12.54 31.05 10.19
CA ARG A 540 -13.60 31.33 9.19
C ARG A 540 -13.35 30.63 7.86
N ALA A 541 -12.13 30.21 7.57
CA ALA A 541 -11.77 29.50 6.34
C ALA A 541 -12.16 28.00 6.36
N VAL A 542 -13.27 27.65 7.03
CA VAL A 542 -13.76 26.27 7.15
C VAL A 542 -14.37 25.83 5.82
N GLY A 543 -13.81 24.78 5.23
CA GLY A 543 -14.24 24.22 3.94
C GLY A 543 -13.20 24.44 2.84
N PRO A 544 -12.88 25.70 2.49
CA PRO A 544 -11.85 26.02 1.50
C PRO A 544 -10.47 25.47 1.90
N LEU A 545 -10.03 25.72 3.14
CA LEU A 545 -8.78 25.17 3.68
C LEU A 545 -9.04 23.83 4.38
N SER A 546 -8.17 22.85 4.13
CA SER A 546 -8.19 21.57 4.85
C SER A 546 -7.98 21.78 6.36
N TYR A 547 -8.44 20.82 7.16
CA TYR A 547 -8.25 20.89 8.61
C TYR A 547 -6.77 20.93 8.97
N GLU A 548 -5.96 20.11 8.29
CA GLU A 548 -4.53 19.97 8.50
C GLU A 548 -3.77 21.27 8.26
N VAL A 549 -4.10 22.00 7.19
CA VAL A 549 -3.46 23.28 6.88
C VAL A 549 -3.87 24.34 7.91
N ARG A 550 -5.14 24.36 8.31
CA ARG A 550 -5.61 25.30 9.34
C ARG A 550 -4.96 25.01 10.69
N ASP A 551 -4.88 23.75 11.09
CA ASP A 551 -4.26 23.33 12.33
C ASP A 551 -2.78 23.71 12.36
N GLU A 552 -2.03 23.48 11.26
CA GLU A 552 -0.62 23.90 11.16
C GLU A 552 -0.47 25.41 11.36
N ILE A 553 -1.27 26.24 10.66
CA ILE A 553 -1.23 27.70 10.84
C ILE A 553 -1.60 28.07 12.29
N PHE A 554 -2.63 27.44 12.86
CA PHE A 554 -3.04 27.65 14.25
C PHE A 554 -1.91 27.35 15.24
N GLN A 555 -1.19 26.23 15.06
CA GLN A 555 -0.07 25.86 15.93
C GLN A 555 1.06 26.90 15.87
N GLN A 556 1.40 27.41 14.67
CA GLN A 556 2.44 28.42 14.53
C GLN A 556 2.05 29.75 15.18
N ILE A 557 0.81 30.21 14.99
CA ILE A 557 0.32 31.44 15.63
C ILE A 557 0.17 31.25 17.15
N THR A 558 -0.15 30.05 17.62
CA THR A 558 -0.17 29.73 19.06
C THR A 558 1.22 29.87 19.68
N ARG A 559 2.29 29.44 18.99
CA ARG A 559 3.66 29.64 19.46
C ARG A 559 4.00 31.12 19.62
N VAL A 560 3.55 31.96 18.68
CA VAL A 560 3.72 33.42 18.76
C VAL A 560 2.91 34.01 19.93
N LEU A 561 1.67 33.54 20.13
CA LEU A 561 0.83 33.96 21.24
C LEU A 561 1.45 33.59 22.60
N ASP A 562 1.94 32.36 22.74
CA ASP A 562 2.58 31.88 23.96
C ASP A 562 3.82 32.72 24.30
N ASP A 563 4.60 33.09 23.28
CA ASP A 563 5.77 33.96 23.46
C ASP A 563 5.37 35.38 23.85
N ALA A 564 4.34 35.95 23.21
CA ALA A 564 3.78 37.25 23.57
C ALA A 564 3.21 37.27 25.01
N ASN A 565 2.59 36.17 25.47
CA ASN A 565 2.09 36.05 26.84
C ASN A 565 3.22 35.93 27.86
N ARG A 566 4.35 35.28 27.51
CA ARG A 566 5.56 35.27 28.35
C ARG A 566 6.13 36.68 28.50
N LEU A 567 6.20 37.45 27.41
CA LEU A 567 6.61 38.86 27.45
C LEU A 567 5.70 39.74 28.33
N ALA A 568 4.40 39.45 28.37
CA ALA A 568 3.46 40.18 29.23
C ALA A 568 3.65 39.88 30.73
N THR A 569 4.34 38.78 31.08
CA THR A 569 4.51 38.31 32.47
C THR A 569 5.93 38.43 32.99
N ASP A 570 6.93 38.49 32.11
CA ASP A 570 8.34 38.56 32.46
C ASP A 570 8.88 40.00 32.37
N THR A 571 9.44 40.51 33.48
CA THR A 571 10.02 41.87 33.57
C THR A 571 11.45 41.97 33.03
N SER A 572 11.88 40.99 32.22
CA SER A 572 13.22 40.95 31.64
C SER A 572 13.42 42.03 30.57
N SER A 573 14.67 42.45 30.33
CA SER A 573 15.03 43.60 29.47
C SER A 573 14.89 43.31 27.96
N VAL A 574 13.81 42.68 27.54
CA VAL A 574 13.55 42.36 26.14
C VAL A 574 13.06 43.63 25.44
N ASP A 575 13.65 43.92 24.28
CA ASP A 575 13.26 45.05 23.45
C ASP A 575 11.95 44.71 22.73
N VAL A 576 10.84 45.26 23.22
CA VAL A 576 9.50 44.97 22.70
C VAL A 576 9.33 45.45 21.25
N ASP A 577 9.98 46.56 20.88
CA ASP A 577 9.96 47.05 19.50
C ASP A 577 10.68 46.05 18.55
N ASP A 578 11.85 45.54 18.95
CA ASP A 578 12.58 44.50 18.20
C ASP A 578 11.77 43.19 18.09
N HIS A 579 11.12 42.78 19.19
CA HIS A 579 10.28 41.60 19.21
C HIS A 579 9.07 41.70 18.25
N LEU A 580 8.43 42.88 18.19
CA LEU A 580 7.37 43.15 17.23
C LEU A 580 7.88 43.10 15.78
N LEU A 581 9.08 43.61 15.50
CA LEU A 581 9.69 43.58 14.17
C LEU A 581 10.03 42.16 13.72
N VAL A 582 10.62 41.34 14.60
CA VAL A 582 10.92 39.92 14.34
C VAL A 582 9.64 39.14 14.09
N THR A 583 8.60 39.36 14.91
CA THR A 583 7.30 38.71 14.73
C THR A 583 6.60 39.16 13.44
N ALA A 584 6.67 40.44 13.08
CA ALA A 584 6.13 40.95 11.83
C ALA A 584 6.87 40.40 10.60
N HIS A 585 8.19 40.23 10.70
CA HIS A 585 8.97 39.56 9.68
C HIS A 585 8.52 38.10 9.53
N TYR A 586 8.39 37.38 10.65
CA TYR A 586 7.86 36.02 10.66
C TYR A 586 6.48 35.91 10.01
N PHE A 587 5.53 36.79 10.36
CA PHE A 587 4.21 36.81 9.71
C PHE A 587 4.30 37.08 8.20
N THR A 588 5.22 37.94 7.76
CA THR A 588 5.44 38.16 6.32
C THR A 588 5.93 36.89 5.62
N THR A 589 6.88 36.18 6.23
CA THR A 589 7.37 34.89 5.73
C THR A 589 6.26 33.84 5.73
N LEU A 590 5.47 33.75 6.81
CA LEU A 590 4.35 32.82 6.94
C LEU A 590 3.30 33.04 5.85
N ALA A 591 2.92 34.30 5.60
CA ALA A 591 1.97 34.65 4.53
C ALA A 591 2.51 34.22 3.14
N ALA A 592 3.79 34.47 2.88
CA ALA A 592 4.43 34.04 1.64
C ALA A 592 4.47 32.51 1.49
N GLN A 593 4.76 31.77 2.58
CA GLN A 593 4.76 30.31 2.60
C GLN A 593 3.36 29.71 2.37
N VAL A 594 2.33 30.31 2.98
CA VAL A 594 0.93 29.92 2.72
C VAL A 594 0.57 30.11 1.25
N LEU A 595 0.97 31.22 0.62
CA LEU A 595 0.74 31.44 -0.81
C LEU A 595 1.57 30.49 -1.69
N ALA A 596 2.82 30.23 -1.33
CA ALA A 596 3.74 29.36 -2.07
C ALA A 596 3.33 27.87 -2.02
N SER A 597 2.46 27.48 -1.08
CA SER A 597 1.89 26.13 -1.03
C SER A 597 1.04 25.77 -2.27
N GLY A 598 0.69 26.75 -3.09
CA GLY A 598 -0.10 26.56 -4.31
C GLY A 598 -1.60 26.38 -4.04
N LEU A 599 -2.05 26.68 -2.82
CA LEU A 599 -3.45 26.82 -2.43
C LEU A 599 -3.96 28.18 -2.96
N ASP A 600 -4.92 28.16 -3.90
CA ASP A 600 -5.41 29.34 -4.62
C ASP A 600 -6.42 30.18 -3.81
N ASP A 601 -6.94 31.27 -4.37
CA ASP A 601 -7.97 32.08 -3.70
C ASP A 601 -9.29 31.31 -3.48
N THR A 602 -9.58 30.29 -4.28
CA THR A 602 -10.79 29.46 -4.11
C THR A 602 -10.66 28.51 -2.90
N SER A 603 -9.44 28.15 -2.53
CA SER A 603 -9.11 27.41 -1.30
C SER A 603 -9.10 28.25 -0.02
N GLY A 604 -9.35 29.57 -0.09
CA GLY A 604 -9.39 30.45 1.08
C GLY A 604 -8.02 30.74 1.72
N ALA A 605 -6.95 30.11 1.24
CA ALA A 605 -5.58 30.37 1.67
C ALA A 605 -5.15 31.82 1.43
N GLY A 606 -5.54 32.41 0.29
CA GLY A 606 -5.25 33.81 -0.03
C GLY A 606 -5.84 34.79 0.98
N GLY A 607 -7.08 34.56 1.44
CA GLY A 607 -7.70 35.38 2.49
C GLY A 607 -6.99 35.29 3.84
N VAL A 608 -6.50 34.10 4.21
CA VAL A 608 -5.68 33.90 5.42
C VAL A 608 -4.32 34.58 5.29
N ALA A 609 -3.61 34.35 4.17
CA ALA A 609 -2.32 34.97 3.90
C ALA A 609 -2.40 36.50 3.90
N HIS A 610 -3.44 37.06 3.25
CA HIS A 610 -3.68 38.50 3.24
C HIS A 610 -3.87 39.07 4.64
N ARG A 611 -4.67 38.40 5.50
CA ARG A 611 -4.84 38.82 6.89
C ARG A 611 -3.52 38.78 7.65
N ILE A 612 -2.74 37.71 7.52
CA ILE A 612 -1.43 37.58 8.17
C ILE A 612 -0.52 38.73 7.75
N GLU A 613 -0.52 39.08 6.45
CA GLU A 613 0.28 40.18 5.92
C GLU A 613 -0.20 41.55 6.40
N GLU A 614 -1.51 41.78 6.51
CA GLU A 614 -2.07 43.00 7.11
C GLU A 614 -1.61 43.20 8.56
N GLU A 615 -1.67 42.13 9.37
CA GLU A 615 -1.19 42.16 10.75
C GLU A 615 0.33 42.37 10.81
N ALA A 616 1.12 41.77 9.91
CA ALA A 616 2.54 42.04 9.79
C ALA A 616 2.84 43.52 9.47
N ARG A 617 2.10 44.14 8.55
CA ARG A 617 2.23 45.56 8.23
C ARG A 617 1.82 46.44 9.42
N ARG A 618 0.80 46.03 10.16
CA ARG A 618 0.33 46.72 11.37
C ARG A 618 1.38 46.72 12.47
N LEU A 619 1.96 45.57 12.80
CA LEU A 619 3.02 45.44 13.81
C LEU A 619 4.26 46.27 13.44
N ARG A 620 4.69 46.26 12.17
CA ARG A 620 5.79 47.12 11.68
C ARG A 620 5.52 48.61 11.89
N ARG A 621 4.31 49.09 11.63
CA ARG A 621 3.93 50.50 11.86
C ARG A 621 3.95 50.85 13.35
N LEU A 622 3.51 49.94 14.22
CA LEU A 622 3.50 50.16 15.67
C LEU A 622 4.92 50.26 16.25
N ALA A 623 5.85 49.40 15.81
CA ALA A 623 7.26 49.47 16.20
C ALA A 623 7.98 50.69 15.58
N GLY A 624 7.69 51.00 14.31
CA GLY A 624 8.30 52.11 13.57
C GLY A 624 7.84 53.52 13.98
N GLY A 625 6.79 53.64 14.80
CA GLY A 625 6.31 54.92 15.34
C GLY A 625 7.32 55.66 16.25
N SER A 626 8.48 55.07 16.51
CA SER A 626 9.60 55.61 17.29
C SER A 626 10.33 56.80 16.62
N TYR A 627 10.27 56.95 15.28
CA TYR A 627 11.11 57.94 14.56
C TYR A 627 10.39 59.17 13.97
N GLY A 628 9.09 59.36 14.20
CA GLY A 628 8.33 60.43 13.53
C GLY A 628 7.38 61.17 14.47
N GLY A 629 7.88 62.19 15.19
CA GLY A 629 7.03 62.97 16.08
C GLY A 629 7.65 64.19 16.76
N SER A 630 8.24 65.13 16.01
CA SER A 630 8.21 66.55 16.41
C SER A 630 8.51 67.47 15.22
N GLY A 631 7.48 68.18 14.75
CA GLY A 631 7.59 69.16 13.68
C GLY A 631 6.27 69.88 13.43
N ASN A 632 5.58 70.27 14.50
CA ASN A 632 4.42 71.16 14.41
C ASN A 632 4.92 72.58 14.71
N SER A 633 5.30 73.33 13.67
CA SER A 633 5.50 74.78 13.75
C SER A 633 4.17 75.46 13.44
N SER A 634 3.59 76.09 14.47
CA SER A 634 2.50 77.04 14.38
C SER A 634 2.92 78.36 13.74
N GLY A 635 2.01 78.96 12.95
CA GLY A 635 2.03 80.36 12.49
C GLY A 635 1.55 80.44 11.05
N THR A 636 0.39 81.02 10.71
CA THR A 636 -0.45 82.05 11.36
C THR A 636 -1.93 81.76 11.17
#